data_AF-A0A969Y7B2-F1
#
_entry.id   AF-A0A969Y7B2-F1
#
_cell.length_a   1.000
_cell.length_b   1.000
_cell.length_c   1.000
_cell.angle_alpha   90.00
_cell.angle_beta   90.00
_cell.angle_gamma   90.00
#
_symmetry.space_group_name_H-M   'P 1'
#
loop_
_entity.id
_entity.type
_entity.pdbx_description
1 polymer ?
#
loop_
_entity_poly.entity_id
_entity_poly.type
_entity_poly.pdbx_seq_one_letter_code
_entity_poly.pdbx_strand_id
1 'polypeptide(L)'
;MLVLIGAGLASAAERVVAEWLFDNEGDFGGWVANDHIRDAHVSDGMLSGRAVGSDPILEYQPSLNITASPWQIIEVRLRADRDGLGQVFWSNTREGRYNGFSGDKTTDFNVVGDGEWHAYRLLPFWHKEGKVVRLRLDLADGMRFEVDSIRILEMEMPEAAATLDFDFDRGPIGWQPIASAQLCATNGAIVVRIDKATDFILSPPLNFDALENSFVAVRMSATSGRHGRILFATDKSHGLHWLDFPITADGQQRVYNVDMLESKAWQGRVLPLGLRPTDALGSPATVRSLGIACEPQGPPQLSLHGFALDDAAPRVGVPARITAIVSNAGGAVASNVQFQLSLPAGLRLLGTNGQPTLLRRLGIDEETTVSWEVVADRGLTNEIKLQVTADGAGPATARESVQIPARKSLGLSVNDSYVPQPKPVRGRVDVGAYYFPGWRDAGQWNPILRFPERKPILGWYSEGSPEVADWHIKWAVEHGITFFAYDWYWVKGGRQLEHALHEGFFNARYRHLLKFCLLWANHNPPNTHSLDDSIAVARFWITNYFNRPEYYRIEGKPVIIIFSPYNFRADLGVDGTRRSLNAMREECRRAGLNGLYIIACVSGPREVEDEGYDAVTCYNWAGLGLVGTEKQGPFSALIEGYHRQWKTLIEQCRLPIMLPISGGWDSRPWHGNSAMVRHGRTPDVFRRHLQEARHMLEHRADKTNLLPAVIIEAWNEWGEGSYIEPHKEFGFGYLDAVRDVFTTAASEHEDLAPHDVGLGPYDVPAGQPVRTAWTFDRDTEGWNNAMQCDAVRHTEGELIAETVGGDPALFGPPTQAMATSFPVVRLRMRLCSKDGLAFPDTAQLFWRTKRWAENEACSIRFPVSVDGQWHEYQLPVSDNPRWKGVITRLRLDPCTRAGVRVELDEIRLAGPNL
;
A
#
# COMPACT_ATOMS: atom_id res chain seq x y z
N MET A 1 23.35 -32.98 -15.77
CA MET A 1 24.42 -32.50 -16.68
C MET A 1 23.78 -32.40 -18.07
N LEU A 2 23.11 -31.28 -18.35
CA LEU A 2 22.44 -31.02 -19.63
C LEU A 2 23.38 -30.21 -20.51
N VAL A 3 23.65 -30.71 -21.71
CA VAL A 3 24.39 -30.01 -22.75
C VAL A 3 23.46 -28.96 -23.35
N LEU A 4 23.73 -27.69 -23.07
CA LEU A 4 23.19 -26.54 -23.79
C LEU A 4 23.79 -26.55 -25.20
N ILE A 5 23.08 -27.13 -26.16
CA ILE A 5 23.39 -26.93 -27.58
C ILE A 5 22.80 -25.56 -27.94
N GLY A 6 23.69 -24.59 -28.14
CA GLY A 6 23.34 -23.24 -28.59
C GLY A 6 22.73 -23.28 -29.98
N ALA A 7 21.43 -23.15 -30.06
CA ALA A 7 20.74 -22.55 -31.20
C ALA A 7 20.40 -21.10 -30.78
N GLY A 8 20.74 -20.14 -31.63
CA GLY A 8 20.69 -18.71 -31.33
C GLY A 8 19.36 -18.27 -30.73
N LEU A 9 19.46 -17.52 -29.64
CA LEU A 9 18.38 -16.73 -29.05
C LEU A 9 17.88 -15.74 -30.11
N ALA A 10 16.74 -16.03 -30.73
CA ALA A 10 16.06 -15.04 -31.55
C ALA A 10 15.32 -14.09 -30.60
N SER A 11 15.88 -12.90 -30.38
CA SER A 11 15.04 -11.74 -30.07
C SER A 11 14.11 -11.49 -31.27
N ALA A 12 12.98 -10.81 -31.05
CA ALA A 12 12.22 -10.27 -32.18
C ALA A 12 13.18 -9.48 -33.09
N ALA A 13 13.08 -9.66 -34.40
CA ALA A 13 13.82 -8.80 -35.31
C ALA A 13 13.22 -7.38 -35.19
N GLU A 14 14.09 -6.37 -35.11
CA GLU A 14 13.68 -5.00 -34.84
C GLU A 14 14.14 -4.09 -35.97
N ARG A 15 13.26 -3.18 -36.39
CA ARG A 15 13.58 -2.16 -37.39
C ARG A 15 13.65 -0.79 -36.73
N VAL A 16 14.71 -0.04 -36.98
CA VAL A 16 14.83 1.36 -36.56
C VAL A 16 13.80 2.20 -37.32
N VAL A 17 12.92 2.88 -36.58
CA VAL A 17 11.92 3.83 -37.10
C VAL A 17 12.48 5.26 -37.05
N ALA A 18 13.17 5.60 -35.97
CA ALA A 18 13.90 6.85 -35.79
C ALA A 18 15.07 6.64 -34.84
N GLU A 19 16.15 7.39 -35.01
CA GLU A 19 17.29 7.38 -34.11
C GLU A 19 17.93 8.76 -33.99
N TRP A 20 18.43 9.05 -32.80
CA TRP A 20 19.24 10.22 -32.49
C TRP A 20 20.53 9.73 -31.84
N LEU A 21 21.63 9.91 -32.59
CA LEU A 21 22.99 9.61 -32.18
C LEU A 21 23.68 10.97 -32.00
N PHE A 22 24.28 11.21 -30.83
CA PHE A 22 24.87 12.51 -30.48
C PHE A 22 26.35 12.59 -30.91
N ASP A 23 26.68 12.01 -32.07
CA ASP A 23 28.04 11.80 -32.57
C ASP A 23 28.74 13.08 -33.05
N ASN A 24 27.98 14.13 -33.35
CA ASN A 24 28.50 15.39 -33.88
C ASN A 24 28.63 16.42 -32.75
N GLU A 25 29.85 16.93 -32.54
CA GLU A 25 30.14 17.90 -31.48
C GLU A 25 29.26 19.15 -31.59
N GLY A 26 28.59 19.50 -30.49
CA GLY A 26 27.67 20.63 -30.40
C GLY A 26 26.30 20.44 -31.08
N ASP A 27 26.05 19.32 -31.75
CA ASP A 27 24.77 19.02 -32.41
C ASP A 27 23.86 18.20 -31.50
N PHE A 28 22.79 18.84 -31.02
CA PHE A 28 21.78 18.20 -30.17
C PHE A 28 20.79 17.34 -30.96
N GLY A 29 20.94 17.22 -32.28
CA GLY A 29 20.08 16.38 -33.11
C GLY A 29 18.60 16.80 -33.04
N GLY A 30 18.32 18.09 -32.80
CA GLY A 30 16.97 18.64 -32.64
C GLY A 30 16.39 18.61 -31.22
N TRP A 31 17.11 18.05 -30.24
CA TRP A 31 16.76 18.12 -28.83
C TRP A 31 17.13 19.48 -28.23
N VAL A 32 16.28 20.02 -27.38
CA VAL A 32 16.49 21.31 -26.72
C VAL A 32 16.24 21.16 -25.23
N ALA A 33 17.22 21.58 -24.44
CA ALA A 33 17.16 21.60 -22.99
C ALA A 33 16.46 22.89 -22.52
N ASN A 34 15.56 22.78 -21.54
CA ASN A 34 14.94 23.96 -20.92
C ASN A 34 15.86 24.59 -19.85
N ASP A 35 15.38 25.66 -19.20
CA ASP A 35 16.15 26.39 -18.15
C ASP A 35 16.45 25.56 -16.89
N HIS A 36 15.88 24.37 -16.78
CA HIS A 36 16.05 23.42 -15.68
C HIS A 36 17.07 22.33 -16.03
N ILE A 37 17.73 22.40 -17.18
CA ILE A 37 18.92 21.60 -17.50
C ILE A 37 20.09 22.54 -17.71
N ARG A 38 21.01 22.55 -16.74
CA ARG A 38 22.23 23.36 -16.76
C ARG A 38 23.34 22.62 -17.46
N ASP A 39 24.25 23.39 -18.04
CA ASP A 39 25.47 22.90 -18.66
C ASP A 39 25.21 21.85 -19.76
N ALA A 40 24.08 21.99 -20.46
CA ALA A 40 23.71 21.09 -21.55
C ALA A 40 24.70 21.24 -22.71
N HIS A 41 25.32 20.14 -23.14
CA HIS A 41 26.26 20.13 -24.26
C HIS A 41 26.31 18.76 -24.94
N VAL A 42 26.75 18.74 -26.19
CA VAL A 42 27.06 17.51 -26.93
C VAL A 42 28.55 17.47 -27.23
N SER A 43 29.24 16.45 -26.72
CA SER A 43 30.65 16.18 -26.98
C SER A 43 30.90 14.67 -26.81
N ASP A 44 31.95 14.13 -27.41
CA ASP A 44 32.34 12.72 -27.26
C ASP A 44 31.22 11.68 -27.53
N GLY A 45 30.29 12.00 -28.44
CA GLY A 45 29.19 11.11 -28.82
C GLY A 45 27.99 11.12 -27.87
N MET A 46 27.92 12.07 -26.93
CA MET A 46 26.90 12.07 -25.87
C MET A 46 26.31 13.46 -25.61
N LEU A 47 25.01 13.48 -25.32
CA LEU A 47 24.29 14.63 -24.78
C LEU A 47 24.38 14.61 -23.25
N SER A 48 25.04 15.61 -22.67
CA SER A 48 25.30 15.69 -21.23
C SER A 48 24.62 16.91 -20.61
N GLY A 49 24.23 16.81 -19.34
CA GLY A 49 23.64 17.94 -18.62
C GLY A 49 23.42 17.69 -17.14
N ARG A 50 22.96 18.73 -16.44
CA ARG A 50 22.55 18.67 -15.04
C ARG A 50 21.11 19.12 -14.86
N ALA A 51 20.25 18.19 -14.48
CA ALA A 51 18.87 18.47 -14.10
C ALA A 51 18.84 19.29 -12.79
N VAL A 52 18.13 20.42 -12.79
CA VAL A 52 17.96 21.31 -11.64
C VAL A 52 16.54 21.89 -11.61
N GLY A 53 15.97 22.03 -10.43
CA GLY A 53 14.64 22.60 -10.26
C GLY A 53 13.52 21.58 -10.48
N SER A 54 12.28 22.06 -10.58
CA SER A 54 11.09 21.21 -10.47
C SER A 54 10.66 20.52 -11.75
N ASP A 55 11.21 20.88 -12.91
CA ASP A 55 10.77 20.37 -14.23
C ASP A 55 11.92 20.35 -15.26
N PRO A 56 12.95 19.48 -15.12
CA PRO A 56 14.07 19.37 -16.06
C PRO A 56 13.65 18.64 -17.35
N ILE A 57 13.70 19.33 -18.49
CA ILE A 57 13.13 18.86 -19.77
C ILE A 57 14.15 18.88 -20.91
N LEU A 58 14.26 17.76 -21.62
CA LEU A 58 14.79 17.68 -22.98
C LEU A 58 13.63 17.49 -23.96
N GLU A 59 13.39 18.45 -24.85
CA GLU A 59 12.31 18.36 -25.85
C GLU A 59 12.87 18.26 -27.27
N TYR A 60 12.38 17.29 -28.04
CA TYR A 60 12.63 17.25 -29.48
C TYR A 60 11.75 18.28 -30.21
N GLN A 61 12.38 19.37 -30.68
CA GLN A 61 11.67 20.51 -31.29
C GLN A 61 11.13 20.25 -32.70
N PRO A 62 11.83 19.53 -33.61
CA PRO A 62 11.31 19.26 -34.95
C PRO A 62 10.03 18.41 -34.92
N SER A 63 9.19 18.54 -35.96
CA SER A 63 7.96 17.74 -36.08
C SER A 63 8.30 16.31 -36.47
N LEU A 64 7.80 15.36 -35.69
CA LEU A 64 7.86 13.94 -36.03
C LEU A 64 6.71 13.56 -36.98
N ASN A 65 6.97 12.54 -37.81
CA ASN A 65 5.97 11.92 -38.66
C ASN A 65 6.01 10.39 -38.49
N ILE A 66 5.86 9.94 -37.25
CA ILE A 66 5.92 8.51 -36.92
C ILE A 66 4.49 7.99 -36.84
N THR A 67 4.15 6.99 -37.67
CA THR A 67 2.91 6.24 -37.51
C THR A 67 2.98 5.45 -36.21
N ALA A 68 2.04 5.71 -35.31
CA ALA A 68 2.02 5.09 -34.00
C ALA A 68 1.58 3.63 -34.11
N SER A 69 2.39 2.72 -33.56
CA SER A 69 2.14 1.28 -33.55
C SER A 69 2.22 0.74 -32.11
N PRO A 70 1.44 -0.30 -31.76
CA PRO A 70 1.55 -0.92 -30.44
C PRO A 70 2.84 -1.73 -30.28
N TRP A 71 3.57 -1.97 -31.37
CA TRP A 71 4.79 -2.79 -31.40
C TRP A 71 6.07 -1.95 -31.41
N GLN A 72 5.98 -0.67 -31.09
CA GLN A 72 7.13 0.23 -31.02
C GLN A 72 7.76 0.24 -29.63
N ILE A 73 9.09 0.38 -29.59
CA ILE A 73 9.90 0.52 -28.39
C ILE A 73 10.60 1.87 -28.46
N ILE A 74 10.59 2.64 -27.37
CA ILE A 74 11.47 3.79 -27.17
C ILE A 74 12.65 3.29 -26.35
N GLU A 75 13.86 3.37 -26.90
CA GLU A 75 15.07 3.03 -26.18
C GLU A 75 15.87 4.30 -25.86
N VAL A 76 16.22 4.48 -24.59
CA VAL A 76 17.10 5.56 -24.12
C VAL A 76 18.34 4.92 -23.50
N ARG A 77 19.52 5.17 -24.07
CA ARG A 77 20.79 4.74 -23.46
C ARG A 77 21.36 5.89 -22.64
N LEU A 78 21.29 5.76 -21.32
CA LEU A 78 21.59 6.83 -20.37
C LEU A 78 22.38 6.31 -19.15
N ARG A 79 23.27 7.15 -18.62
CA ARG A 79 23.89 6.98 -17.29
C ARG A 79 23.69 8.22 -16.42
N ALA A 80 23.66 8.03 -15.10
CA ALA A 80 23.47 9.12 -14.15
C ALA A 80 24.24 8.90 -12.85
N ASP A 81 24.46 9.97 -12.09
CA ASP A 81 25.17 9.96 -10.80
C ASP A 81 24.27 9.73 -9.57
N ARG A 82 22.96 9.64 -9.78
CA ARG A 82 21.98 9.40 -8.72
C ARG A 82 20.70 8.78 -9.24
N ASP A 83 20.04 8.01 -8.38
CA ASP A 83 18.75 7.41 -8.68
C ASP A 83 17.71 8.52 -8.87
N GLY A 84 16.77 8.31 -9.79
CA GLY A 84 15.69 9.27 -10.01
C GLY A 84 14.65 8.78 -11.01
N LEU A 85 13.49 9.45 -11.03
CA LEU A 85 12.47 9.21 -12.03
C LEU A 85 12.88 9.85 -13.37
N GLY A 86 12.78 9.08 -14.45
CA GLY A 86 12.79 9.55 -15.83
C GLY A 86 11.42 9.34 -16.45
N GLN A 87 11.01 10.23 -17.35
CA GLN A 87 9.71 10.13 -18.03
C GLN A 87 9.86 10.47 -19.52
N VAL A 88 9.26 9.67 -20.39
CA VAL A 88 9.15 10.00 -21.82
C VAL A 88 7.72 10.36 -22.17
N PHE A 89 7.52 11.60 -22.57
CA PHE A 89 6.25 12.13 -23.04
C PHE A 89 6.16 12.12 -24.57
N TRP A 90 4.96 11.93 -25.10
CA TRP A 90 4.66 12.08 -26.52
C TRP A 90 3.39 12.89 -26.76
N SER A 91 3.22 13.36 -27.99
CA SER A 91 1.98 14.00 -28.43
C SER A 91 1.70 13.71 -29.91
N ASN A 92 0.41 13.68 -30.26
CA ASN A 92 -0.11 13.63 -31.62
C ASN A 92 -0.47 15.02 -32.19
N THR A 93 -0.35 16.08 -31.39
CA THR A 93 -0.63 17.46 -31.78
C THR A 93 0.42 18.45 -31.24
N ARG A 94 0.49 19.64 -31.83
CA ARG A 94 1.24 20.79 -31.31
C ARG A 94 0.36 21.83 -30.66
N GLU A 95 -0.95 21.62 -30.68
CA GLU A 95 -1.96 22.57 -30.21
C GLU A 95 -2.46 22.23 -28.81
N GLY A 96 -2.96 23.24 -28.10
CA GLY A 96 -3.54 23.08 -26.76
C GLY A 96 -2.58 23.33 -25.60
N ARG A 97 -3.00 22.96 -24.39
CA ARG A 97 -2.22 23.16 -23.15
C ARG A 97 -0.89 22.40 -23.25
N TYR A 98 0.19 22.99 -22.76
CA TYR A 98 1.55 22.43 -22.82
C TYR A 98 1.98 22.02 -24.25
N ASN A 99 1.47 22.73 -25.26
CA ASN A 99 1.74 22.49 -26.68
C ASN A 99 1.35 21.05 -27.12
N GLY A 100 0.35 20.46 -26.47
CA GLY A 100 -0.19 19.13 -26.80
C GLY A 100 0.32 17.99 -25.93
N PHE A 101 1.32 18.20 -25.07
CA PHE A 101 1.71 17.19 -24.07
C PHE A 101 0.67 17.09 -22.95
N SER A 102 0.50 15.89 -22.41
CA SER A 102 -0.42 15.60 -21.32
C SER A 102 0.12 14.47 -20.44
N GLY A 103 -0.29 14.47 -19.16
CA GLY A 103 0.20 13.51 -18.17
C GLY A 103 -0.23 12.06 -18.41
N ASP A 104 -1.24 11.82 -19.25
CA ASP A 104 -1.69 10.50 -19.67
C ASP A 104 -0.89 9.92 -20.84
N LYS A 105 -0.06 10.74 -21.51
CA LYS A 105 0.76 10.36 -22.66
C LYS A 105 2.24 10.31 -22.30
N THR A 106 2.55 9.52 -21.27
CA THR A 106 3.90 9.35 -20.74
C THR A 106 4.22 7.89 -20.46
N THR A 107 5.50 7.55 -20.41
CA THR A 107 5.99 6.32 -19.84
C THR A 107 7.13 6.64 -18.89
N ASP A 108 6.94 6.21 -17.65
CA ASP A 108 7.86 6.44 -16.56
C ASP A 108 8.89 5.31 -16.46
N PHE A 109 10.10 5.63 -16.04
CA PHE A 109 11.16 4.67 -15.76
C PHE A 109 12.09 5.20 -14.67
N ASN A 110 12.64 4.33 -13.81
CA ASN A 110 13.62 4.76 -12.82
C ASN A 110 15.02 4.68 -13.43
N VAL A 111 15.69 5.83 -13.47
CA VAL A 111 17.10 5.96 -13.78
C VAL A 111 17.92 5.45 -12.60
N VAL A 112 18.89 4.59 -12.88
CA VAL A 112 19.88 4.09 -11.92
C VAL A 112 21.07 5.04 -11.88
N GLY A 113 21.44 5.45 -10.66
CA GLY A 113 22.48 6.43 -10.38
C GLY A 113 23.86 5.88 -10.08
N ASP A 114 24.22 4.75 -10.66
CA ASP A 114 25.49 4.05 -10.37
C ASP A 114 26.66 4.53 -11.22
N GLY A 115 26.43 5.49 -12.13
CA GLY A 115 27.42 5.99 -13.08
C GLY A 115 27.68 5.07 -14.27
N GLU A 116 26.96 3.95 -14.39
CA GLU A 116 27.12 2.97 -15.46
C GLU A 116 26.08 3.19 -16.58
N TRP A 117 26.40 2.69 -17.79
CA TRP A 117 25.48 2.79 -18.94
C TRP A 117 24.33 1.79 -18.84
N HIS A 118 23.11 2.30 -18.90
CA HIS A 118 21.90 1.50 -18.95
C HIS A 118 21.10 1.80 -20.23
N ALA A 119 20.52 0.77 -20.83
CA ALA A 119 19.59 0.90 -21.94
C ALA A 119 18.16 0.68 -21.43
N TYR A 120 17.39 1.76 -21.35
CA TYR A 120 16.00 1.75 -20.88
C TYR A 120 15.09 1.54 -22.08
N ARG A 121 14.44 0.36 -22.16
CA ARG A 121 13.53 -0.01 -23.24
C ARG A 121 12.09 0.13 -22.78
N LEU A 122 11.41 1.14 -23.31
CA LEU A 122 10.07 1.57 -22.92
C LEU A 122 9.07 1.16 -24.01
N LEU A 123 7.94 0.59 -23.61
CA LEU A 123 6.86 0.19 -24.53
C LEU A 123 5.69 1.16 -24.35
N PRO A 124 5.59 2.22 -25.19
CA PRO A 124 4.59 3.28 -25.00
C PRO A 124 3.15 2.83 -25.31
N PHE A 125 2.97 1.78 -26.11
CA PHE A 125 1.65 1.34 -26.61
C PHE A 125 0.78 2.50 -27.12
N TRP A 126 1.37 3.50 -27.77
CA TRP A 126 0.75 4.76 -28.17
C TRP A 126 -0.13 4.69 -29.44
N HIS A 127 -0.43 3.49 -29.94
CA HIS A 127 -1.13 3.26 -31.21
C HIS A 127 -2.47 4.03 -31.36
N LYS A 128 -3.17 4.27 -30.24
CA LYS A 128 -4.40 5.08 -30.19
C LYS A 128 -4.20 6.52 -30.69
N GLU A 129 -2.97 7.03 -30.63
CA GLU A 129 -2.61 8.36 -31.13
C GLU A 129 -2.67 8.43 -32.67
N GLY A 130 -2.57 7.29 -33.36
CA GLY A 130 -2.44 7.16 -34.81
C GLY A 130 -1.09 7.68 -35.35
N LYS A 131 -0.60 8.79 -34.81
CA LYS A 131 0.66 9.43 -35.20
C LYS A 131 1.31 10.14 -34.01
N VAL A 132 2.64 10.04 -33.92
CA VAL A 132 3.46 10.79 -32.97
C VAL A 132 4.14 11.95 -33.70
N VAL A 133 3.99 13.17 -33.15
CA VAL A 133 4.52 14.41 -33.71
C VAL A 133 5.51 15.14 -32.80
N ARG A 134 5.58 14.78 -31.51
CA ARG A 134 6.52 15.34 -30.53
C ARG A 134 6.98 14.28 -29.53
N LEU A 135 8.19 14.49 -29.01
CA LEU A 135 8.77 13.72 -27.90
C LEU A 135 9.44 14.65 -26.89
N ARG A 136 9.40 14.24 -25.63
CA ARG A 136 10.01 14.95 -24.49
C ARG A 136 10.55 13.91 -23.50
N LEU A 137 11.74 14.14 -22.97
CA LEU A 137 12.38 13.35 -21.92
C LEU A 137 12.59 14.22 -20.69
N ASP A 138 12.07 13.77 -19.57
CA ASP A 138 12.19 14.44 -18.28
C ASP A 138 13.06 13.61 -17.34
N LEU A 139 13.85 14.28 -16.51
CA LEU A 139 14.77 13.66 -15.57
C LEU A 139 14.63 14.30 -14.18
N ALA A 140 14.85 13.50 -13.15
CA ALA A 140 14.71 13.94 -11.76
C ALA A 140 15.68 15.07 -11.36
N ASP A 141 15.23 15.93 -10.44
CA ASP A 141 16.01 17.05 -9.92
C ASP A 141 17.35 16.63 -9.31
N GLY A 142 18.37 17.44 -9.59
CA GLY A 142 19.72 17.30 -9.07
C GLY A 142 20.58 16.24 -9.75
N MET A 143 20.06 15.53 -10.77
CA MET A 143 20.76 14.49 -11.51
C MET A 143 21.79 15.07 -12.49
N ARG A 144 23.01 14.54 -12.49
CA ARG A 144 23.92 14.66 -13.63
C ARG A 144 23.72 13.45 -14.52
N PHE A 145 23.53 13.68 -15.80
CA PHE A 145 23.20 12.63 -16.74
C PHE A 145 23.98 12.78 -18.04
N GLU A 146 24.13 11.66 -18.72
CA GLU A 146 24.63 11.59 -20.09
C GLU A 146 23.74 10.63 -20.89
N VAL A 147 23.38 11.03 -22.11
CA VAL A 147 22.58 10.24 -23.06
C VAL A 147 23.45 9.95 -24.28
N ASP A 148 23.63 8.67 -24.56
CA ASP A 148 24.36 8.19 -25.74
C ASP A 148 23.45 8.10 -26.96
N SER A 149 22.23 7.58 -26.78
CA SER A 149 21.27 7.48 -27.87
C SER A 149 19.83 7.48 -27.40
N ILE A 150 18.95 7.97 -28.27
CA ILE A 150 17.51 7.80 -28.17
C ILE A 150 17.05 7.16 -29.48
N ARG A 151 16.28 6.07 -29.41
CA ARG A 151 15.84 5.31 -30.58
C ARG A 151 14.38 4.93 -30.47
N ILE A 152 13.71 4.86 -31.62
CA ILE A 152 12.38 4.26 -31.77
C ILE A 152 12.54 3.05 -32.67
N LEU A 153 12.21 1.88 -32.14
CA LEU A 153 12.32 0.60 -32.81
C LEU A 153 10.91 0.04 -33.04
N GLU A 154 10.71 -0.70 -34.12
CA GLU A 154 9.48 -1.46 -34.40
C GLU A 154 9.81 -2.96 -34.29
N MET A 155 9.10 -3.66 -33.41
CA MET A 155 9.20 -5.11 -33.26
C MET A 155 8.49 -5.81 -34.43
N GLU A 156 9.13 -6.83 -34.99
CA GLU A 156 8.44 -7.79 -35.84
C GLU A 156 7.55 -8.70 -34.99
N MET A 157 6.24 -8.67 -35.25
CA MET A 157 5.27 -9.52 -34.55
C MET A 157 4.82 -10.69 -35.43
N PRO A 158 4.60 -11.89 -34.85
CA PRO A 158 3.98 -13.00 -35.57
C PRO A 158 2.50 -12.70 -35.91
N GLU A 159 1.87 -13.63 -36.64
CA GLU A 159 0.42 -13.59 -36.87
C GLU A 159 -0.37 -13.56 -35.55
N ALA A 160 -1.53 -12.91 -35.59
CA ALA A 160 -2.42 -12.82 -34.44
C ALA A 160 -2.87 -14.21 -33.96
N ALA A 161 -3.03 -14.37 -32.65
CA ALA A 161 -3.41 -15.64 -32.05
C ALA A 161 -4.81 -16.06 -32.53
N ALA A 162 -4.92 -17.31 -32.95
CA ALA A 162 -6.21 -17.94 -33.30
C ALA A 162 -6.98 -18.46 -32.07
N THR A 163 -6.35 -18.47 -30.89
CA THR A 163 -6.88 -19.01 -29.64
C THR A 163 -6.49 -18.13 -28.47
N LEU A 164 -7.30 -18.20 -27.41
CA LEU A 164 -7.06 -17.58 -26.11
C LEU A 164 -6.53 -18.60 -25.07
N ASP A 165 -6.36 -19.85 -25.49
CA ASP A 165 -5.79 -20.94 -24.71
C ASP A 165 -4.48 -21.42 -25.34
N PHE A 166 -3.37 -21.15 -24.66
CA PHE A 166 -2.01 -21.45 -25.11
C PHE A 166 -1.48 -22.68 -24.38
N ASP A 167 -1.38 -23.80 -25.10
CA ASP A 167 -0.74 -25.03 -24.62
C ASP A 167 0.69 -25.13 -25.14
N PHE A 168 1.67 -24.93 -24.26
CA PHE A 168 3.08 -24.87 -24.64
C PHE A 168 3.72 -26.25 -24.86
N ASP A 169 2.93 -27.33 -24.93
CA ASP A 169 3.42 -28.69 -25.20
C ASP A 169 4.19 -28.79 -26.53
N ARG A 170 3.89 -27.93 -27.51
CA ARG A 170 4.50 -27.94 -28.86
C ARG A 170 5.43 -26.77 -29.17
N GLY A 171 5.79 -25.96 -28.16
CA GLY A 171 6.68 -24.80 -28.31
C GLY A 171 6.01 -23.49 -27.89
N PRO A 172 6.60 -22.33 -28.25
CA PRO A 172 6.18 -21.03 -27.71
C PRO A 172 4.93 -20.42 -28.35
N ILE A 173 4.40 -20.97 -29.46
CA ILE A 173 3.15 -20.51 -30.11
C ILE A 173 3.13 -18.97 -30.32
N GLY A 174 4.20 -18.45 -30.95
CA GLY A 174 4.34 -17.02 -31.23
C GLY A 174 4.74 -16.15 -30.04
N TRP A 175 4.87 -16.70 -28.83
CA TRP A 175 5.44 -15.95 -27.71
C TRP A 175 6.93 -15.69 -27.93
N GLN A 176 7.39 -14.48 -27.60
CA GLN A 176 8.76 -14.05 -27.83
C GLN A 176 9.37 -13.34 -26.62
N PRO A 177 10.69 -13.47 -26.39
CA PRO A 177 11.36 -12.75 -25.32
C PRO A 177 11.45 -11.24 -25.60
N ILE A 178 11.27 -10.44 -24.56
CA ILE A 178 11.48 -8.99 -24.56
C ILE A 178 12.69 -8.66 -23.67
N ALA A 179 13.47 -7.65 -24.09
CA ALA A 179 14.73 -7.25 -23.46
C ALA A 179 15.75 -8.41 -23.42
N SER A 180 16.28 -8.78 -22.25
CA SER A 180 17.25 -9.88 -22.10
C SER A 180 16.62 -11.21 -21.67
N ALA A 181 15.28 -11.33 -21.71
CA ALA A 181 14.60 -12.57 -21.37
C ALA A 181 15.08 -13.74 -22.24
N GLN A 182 15.18 -14.93 -21.63
CA GLN A 182 15.49 -16.16 -22.34
C GLN A 182 14.24 -17.04 -22.36
N LEU A 183 13.89 -17.53 -23.55
CA LEU A 183 12.74 -18.41 -23.79
C LEU A 183 13.21 -19.67 -24.52
N CYS A 184 12.96 -20.84 -23.94
CA CYS A 184 13.33 -22.13 -24.53
C CYS A 184 12.13 -23.09 -24.51
N ALA A 185 11.87 -23.75 -25.64
CA ALA A 185 10.91 -24.85 -25.68
C ALA A 185 11.52 -26.13 -25.11
N THR A 186 10.74 -26.86 -24.32
CA THR A 186 11.06 -28.18 -23.80
C THR A 186 9.93 -29.16 -24.11
N ASN A 187 10.11 -30.45 -23.83
CA ASN A 187 9.05 -31.43 -24.05
C ASN A 187 7.89 -31.21 -23.04
N GLY A 188 6.80 -30.60 -23.48
CA GLY A 188 5.61 -30.37 -22.66
C GLY A 188 5.53 -29.03 -21.92
N ALA A 189 6.40 -28.05 -22.24
CA ALA A 189 6.41 -26.72 -21.62
C ALA A 189 7.40 -25.76 -22.30
N ILE A 190 7.29 -24.47 -22.00
CA ILE A 190 8.37 -23.49 -22.18
C ILE A 190 9.09 -23.21 -20.86
N VAL A 191 10.38 -22.90 -20.95
CA VAL A 191 11.21 -22.43 -19.85
C VAL A 191 11.57 -20.98 -20.09
N VAL A 192 11.27 -20.15 -19.11
CA VAL A 192 11.53 -18.71 -19.15
C VAL A 192 12.54 -18.37 -18.07
N ARG A 193 13.59 -17.63 -18.43
CA ARG A 193 14.55 -17.06 -17.48
C ARG A 193 14.61 -15.55 -17.67
N ILE A 194 14.59 -14.84 -16.55
CA ILE A 194 14.56 -13.39 -16.42
C ILE A 194 15.84 -12.99 -15.70
N ASP A 195 16.69 -12.18 -16.32
CA ASP A 195 17.97 -11.76 -15.72
C ASP A 195 17.91 -10.32 -15.18
N LYS A 196 16.94 -9.51 -15.66
CA LYS A 196 16.67 -8.15 -15.21
C LYS A 196 15.19 -7.94 -14.91
N ALA A 197 14.87 -6.97 -14.04
CA ALA A 197 13.48 -6.65 -13.68
C ALA A 197 12.61 -6.25 -14.89
N THR A 198 13.22 -5.73 -15.96
CA THR A 198 12.54 -5.36 -17.20
C THR A 198 12.29 -6.52 -18.16
N ASP A 199 12.82 -7.72 -17.89
CA ASP A 199 12.68 -8.88 -18.76
C ASP A 199 11.30 -9.53 -18.61
N PHE A 200 10.69 -9.94 -19.72
CA PHE A 200 9.46 -10.74 -19.78
C PHE A 200 9.30 -11.38 -21.16
N ILE A 201 8.31 -12.26 -21.33
CA ILE A 201 7.90 -12.78 -22.64
C ILE A 201 6.58 -12.14 -23.07
N LEU A 202 6.41 -11.85 -24.36
CA LEU A 202 5.22 -11.20 -24.93
C LEU A 202 4.48 -12.17 -25.87
N SER A 203 3.17 -12.16 -25.83
CA SER A 203 2.29 -12.97 -26.67
C SER A 203 2.33 -12.50 -28.14
N PRO A 204 1.90 -13.35 -29.09
CA PRO A 204 1.44 -12.86 -30.39
C PRO A 204 0.31 -11.83 -30.23
N PRO A 205 -0.02 -11.04 -31.27
CA PRO A 205 -1.13 -10.11 -31.22
C PRO A 205 -2.45 -10.80 -30.85
N LEU A 206 -3.23 -10.16 -29.99
CA LEU A 206 -4.52 -10.61 -29.47
C LEU A 206 -5.61 -9.60 -29.86
N ASN A 207 -6.86 -10.05 -29.85
CA ASN A 207 -8.03 -9.19 -30.05
C ASN A 207 -9.26 -9.81 -29.39
N PHE A 208 -9.43 -9.56 -28.09
CA PHE A 208 -10.59 -10.01 -27.33
C PHE A 208 -11.08 -8.91 -26.39
N ASP A 209 -12.34 -8.99 -25.97
CA ASP A 209 -12.90 -8.04 -25.02
C ASP A 209 -12.42 -8.36 -23.60
N ALA A 210 -11.81 -7.36 -22.95
CA ALA A 210 -11.25 -7.47 -21.62
C ALA A 210 -12.31 -7.79 -20.56
N LEU A 211 -13.52 -7.23 -20.66
CA LEU A 211 -14.58 -7.41 -19.66
C LEU A 211 -15.27 -8.76 -19.79
N GLU A 212 -15.36 -9.30 -21.01
CA GLU A 212 -15.83 -10.67 -21.26
C GLU A 212 -14.80 -11.73 -20.84
N ASN A 213 -13.51 -11.37 -20.69
CA ASN A 213 -12.43 -12.30 -20.37
C ASN A 213 -11.53 -11.73 -19.25
N SER A 214 -11.98 -11.88 -18.02
CA SER A 214 -11.38 -11.26 -16.85
C SER A 214 -10.26 -12.05 -16.18
N PHE A 215 -10.03 -13.31 -16.56
CA PHE A 215 -9.03 -14.17 -15.93
C PHE A 215 -7.93 -14.57 -16.88
N VAL A 216 -6.70 -14.53 -16.39
CA VAL A 216 -5.53 -15.17 -17.00
C VAL A 216 -5.07 -16.29 -16.08
N ALA A 217 -5.21 -17.54 -16.53
CA ALA A 217 -4.81 -18.72 -15.80
C ALA A 217 -3.45 -19.22 -16.29
N VAL A 218 -2.41 -19.10 -15.46
CA VAL A 218 -1.05 -19.55 -15.81
C VAL A 218 -0.74 -20.86 -15.10
N ARG A 219 -0.52 -21.93 -15.87
CA ARG A 219 -0.03 -23.20 -15.32
C ARG A 219 1.49 -23.24 -15.36
N MET A 220 2.14 -23.13 -14.20
CA MET A 220 3.60 -23.07 -14.13
C MET A 220 4.18 -23.61 -12.82
N SER A 221 5.50 -23.77 -12.80
CA SER A 221 6.31 -24.08 -11.62
C SER A 221 7.55 -23.19 -11.56
N ALA A 222 7.91 -22.72 -10.37
CA ALA A 222 9.13 -21.99 -10.10
C ALA A 222 9.81 -22.57 -8.85
N THR A 223 11.14 -22.45 -8.75
CA THR A 223 11.93 -22.92 -7.58
C THR A 223 12.42 -21.78 -6.69
N SER A 224 12.26 -20.55 -7.16
CA SER A 224 12.55 -19.33 -6.42
C SER A 224 11.59 -18.22 -6.87
N GLY A 225 11.53 -17.16 -6.05
CA GLY A 225 10.67 -16.00 -6.27
C GLY A 225 9.44 -15.99 -5.38
N ARG A 226 8.74 -14.86 -5.41
CA ARG A 226 7.53 -14.58 -4.63
C ARG A 226 6.35 -14.19 -5.51
N HIS A 227 6.62 -13.59 -6.68
CA HIS A 227 5.56 -13.15 -7.59
C HIS A 227 5.84 -13.52 -9.03
N GLY A 228 4.77 -13.80 -9.77
CA GLY A 228 4.74 -13.64 -11.22
C GLY A 228 4.06 -12.31 -11.58
N ARG A 229 4.20 -11.88 -12.83
CA ARG A 229 3.59 -10.65 -13.37
C ARG A 229 2.92 -10.96 -14.70
N ILE A 230 1.66 -10.56 -14.84
CA ILE A 230 1.01 -10.43 -16.14
C ILE A 230 1.18 -8.98 -16.59
N LEU A 231 1.68 -8.77 -17.80
CA LEU A 231 1.74 -7.48 -18.46
C LEU A 231 0.68 -7.44 -19.57
N PHE A 232 0.17 -6.27 -19.93
CA PHE A 232 -0.82 -6.15 -20.99
C PHE A 232 -0.94 -4.72 -21.50
N ALA A 233 -1.51 -4.57 -22.69
CA ALA A 233 -1.94 -3.27 -23.22
C ALA A 233 -3.33 -3.39 -23.86
N THR A 234 -4.06 -2.27 -23.93
CA THR A 234 -5.41 -2.23 -24.48
C THR A 234 -5.58 -1.11 -25.50
N ASP A 235 -6.67 -1.12 -26.26
CA ASP A 235 -7.05 -0.02 -27.17
C ASP A 235 -7.64 1.21 -26.46
N LYS A 236 -7.86 1.12 -25.13
CA LYS A 236 -8.44 2.21 -24.33
C LYS A 236 -7.42 2.97 -23.51
N SER A 237 -6.30 2.34 -23.13
CA SER A 237 -5.26 2.91 -22.27
C SER A 237 -3.92 3.04 -22.99
N HIS A 238 -3.10 3.99 -22.54
CA HIS A 238 -1.73 4.18 -23.00
C HIS A 238 -0.75 3.42 -22.10
N GLY A 239 0.40 3.02 -22.66
CA GLY A 239 1.46 2.35 -21.93
C GLY A 239 1.23 0.85 -21.70
N LEU A 240 2.28 0.19 -21.22
CA LEU A 240 2.22 -1.19 -20.75
C LEU A 240 1.76 -1.21 -19.30
N HIS A 241 0.69 -1.94 -19.02
CA HIS A 241 0.17 -2.15 -17.68
C HIS A 241 0.56 -3.52 -17.16
N TRP A 242 0.46 -3.73 -15.85
CA TRP A 242 0.74 -5.03 -15.27
C TRP A 242 -0.05 -5.29 -13.99
N LEU A 243 -0.14 -6.57 -13.63
CA LEU A 243 -0.61 -7.07 -12.36
C LEU A 243 0.36 -8.13 -11.85
N ASP A 244 0.81 -7.97 -10.62
CA ASP A 244 1.60 -8.98 -9.92
C ASP A 244 0.67 -9.99 -9.24
N PHE A 245 1.05 -11.26 -9.23
CA PHE A 245 0.32 -12.32 -8.56
C PHE A 245 1.29 -13.20 -7.75
N PRO A 246 0.91 -13.66 -6.55
CA PRO A 246 1.79 -14.45 -5.70
C PRO A 246 2.02 -15.85 -6.30
N ILE A 247 3.25 -16.34 -6.18
CA ILE A 247 3.64 -17.70 -6.60
C ILE A 247 4.14 -18.52 -5.42
N THR A 248 3.93 -19.83 -5.48
CA THR A 248 4.59 -20.77 -4.57
C THR A 248 5.79 -21.38 -5.29
N ALA A 249 6.98 -21.01 -4.83
CA ALA A 249 8.25 -21.43 -5.42
C ALA A 249 8.74 -22.79 -4.88
N ASP A 250 7.91 -23.83 -4.97
CA ASP A 250 8.18 -25.19 -4.47
C ASP A 250 8.57 -26.19 -5.57
N GLY A 251 8.74 -25.71 -6.80
CA GLY A 251 9.01 -26.53 -7.98
C GLY A 251 7.80 -27.34 -8.47
N GLN A 252 6.62 -27.20 -7.87
CA GLN A 252 5.41 -27.91 -8.28
C GLN A 252 4.62 -27.14 -9.33
N GLN A 253 3.98 -27.87 -10.24
CA GLN A 253 3.07 -27.30 -11.22
C GLN A 253 1.77 -26.87 -10.54
N ARG A 254 1.43 -25.60 -10.68
CA ARG A 254 0.26 -24.94 -10.09
C ARG A 254 -0.44 -24.10 -11.15
N VAL A 255 -1.76 -23.92 -11.01
CA VAL A 255 -2.54 -23.00 -11.84
C VAL A 255 -2.74 -21.73 -11.04
N TYR A 256 -2.24 -20.60 -11.55
CA TYR A 256 -2.41 -19.29 -10.95
C TYR A 256 -3.49 -18.54 -11.71
N ASN A 257 -4.67 -18.38 -11.11
CA ASN A 257 -5.77 -17.60 -11.66
C ASN A 257 -5.57 -16.13 -11.32
N VAL A 258 -5.15 -15.34 -12.30
CA VAL A 258 -4.93 -13.89 -12.16
C VAL A 258 -6.20 -13.16 -12.60
N ASP A 259 -6.79 -12.43 -11.67
CA ASP A 259 -7.97 -11.60 -11.93
C ASP A 259 -7.53 -10.25 -12.51
N MET A 260 -7.70 -10.10 -13.82
CA MET A 260 -7.18 -8.94 -14.53
C MET A 260 -7.95 -7.65 -14.24
N LEU A 261 -9.13 -7.76 -13.64
CA LEU A 261 -10.00 -6.64 -13.29
C LEU A 261 -9.53 -5.87 -12.07
N GLU A 262 -8.54 -6.40 -11.35
CA GLU A 262 -7.80 -5.63 -10.35
C GLU A 262 -7.12 -4.41 -10.98
N SER A 263 -6.84 -4.44 -12.29
CA SER A 263 -6.32 -3.29 -13.02
C SER A 263 -7.42 -2.48 -13.67
N LYS A 264 -7.47 -1.18 -13.36
CA LYS A 264 -8.35 -0.21 -14.04
C LYS A 264 -8.08 -0.08 -15.54
N ALA A 265 -6.89 -0.50 -15.99
CA ALA A 265 -6.53 -0.49 -17.41
C ALA A 265 -7.08 -1.68 -18.19
N TRP A 266 -7.60 -2.73 -17.53
CA TRP A 266 -8.17 -3.90 -18.19
C TRP A 266 -9.58 -3.63 -18.72
N GLN A 267 -9.65 -2.92 -19.85
CA GLN A 267 -10.89 -2.49 -20.50
C GLN A 267 -10.69 -2.38 -22.02
N GLY A 268 -11.76 -2.54 -22.79
CA GLY A 268 -11.70 -2.51 -24.26
C GLY A 268 -11.06 -3.77 -24.83
N ARG A 269 -10.36 -3.63 -25.96
CA ARG A 269 -9.67 -4.74 -26.64
C ARG A 269 -8.26 -4.90 -26.10
N VAL A 270 -7.93 -6.09 -25.62
CA VAL A 270 -6.56 -6.45 -25.22
C VAL A 270 -5.72 -6.76 -26.46
N LEU A 271 -4.52 -6.17 -26.53
CA LEU A 271 -3.65 -6.20 -27.70
C LEU A 271 -2.52 -7.22 -27.59
N PRO A 272 -1.71 -7.21 -26.52
CA PRO A 272 -0.97 -8.41 -26.13
C PRO A 272 -1.12 -8.72 -24.64
N LEU A 273 -0.66 -9.91 -24.27
CA LEU A 273 -0.25 -10.23 -22.90
C LEU A 273 1.25 -10.41 -22.83
N GLY A 274 1.83 -10.06 -21.70
CA GLY A 274 3.19 -10.42 -21.31
C GLY A 274 3.17 -11.25 -20.04
N LEU A 275 4.20 -12.07 -19.86
CA LEU A 275 4.39 -12.89 -18.67
C LEU A 275 5.83 -12.77 -18.17
N ARG A 276 5.97 -12.42 -16.90
CA ARG A 276 7.19 -12.62 -16.11
C ARG A 276 6.86 -13.67 -15.04
N PRO A 277 7.25 -14.94 -15.21
CA PRO A 277 6.73 -16.02 -14.36
C PRO A 277 7.32 -16.04 -12.94
N THR A 278 8.43 -15.35 -12.71
CA THR A 278 9.06 -15.18 -11.40
C THR A 278 9.79 -13.84 -11.32
N ASP A 279 9.84 -13.24 -10.13
CA ASP A 279 10.65 -12.08 -9.76
C ASP A 279 12.08 -12.45 -9.32
N ALA A 280 12.40 -13.75 -9.22
CA ALA A 280 13.75 -14.21 -8.91
C ALA A 280 14.67 -14.17 -10.14
N LEU A 281 15.47 -13.10 -10.23
CA LEU A 281 16.45 -12.93 -11.30
C LEU A 281 17.41 -14.12 -11.41
N GLY A 282 17.73 -14.50 -12.65
CA GLY A 282 18.60 -15.64 -12.99
C GLY A 282 17.95 -17.02 -12.83
N SER A 283 16.77 -17.11 -12.21
CA SER A 283 16.13 -18.40 -11.92
C SER A 283 15.10 -18.77 -13.00
N PRO A 284 15.17 -19.96 -13.61
CA PRO A 284 14.20 -20.37 -14.60
C PRO A 284 12.86 -20.78 -13.97
N ALA A 285 11.76 -20.47 -14.66
CA ALA A 285 10.43 -21.00 -14.38
C ALA A 285 9.91 -21.78 -15.59
N THR A 286 9.14 -22.83 -15.33
CA THR A 286 8.55 -23.70 -16.36
C THR A 286 7.07 -23.39 -16.50
N VAL A 287 6.66 -22.90 -17.66
CA VAL A 287 5.26 -22.56 -17.97
C VAL A 287 4.71 -23.60 -18.95
N ARG A 288 3.65 -24.28 -18.54
CA ARG A 288 3.01 -25.34 -19.33
C ARG A 288 1.85 -24.84 -20.16
N SER A 289 1.02 -23.96 -19.61
CA SER A 289 -0.07 -23.35 -20.36
C SER A 289 -0.44 -21.97 -19.82
N LEU A 290 -1.08 -21.17 -20.66
CA LEU A 290 -1.71 -19.90 -20.29
C LEU A 290 -3.07 -19.81 -20.96
N GLY A 291 -4.14 -19.72 -20.17
CA GLY A 291 -5.51 -19.59 -20.67
C GLY A 291 -6.12 -18.23 -20.29
N ILE A 292 -6.95 -17.68 -21.17
CA ILE A 292 -7.71 -16.45 -20.94
C ILE A 292 -9.21 -16.80 -20.96
N ALA A 293 -9.95 -16.41 -19.92
CA ALA A 293 -11.35 -16.80 -19.76
C ALA A 293 -12.16 -15.81 -18.91
N CYS A 294 -13.50 -16.00 -18.87
CA CYS A 294 -14.41 -15.25 -18.01
C CYS A 294 -14.44 -15.74 -16.55
N GLU A 295 -13.97 -16.96 -16.29
CA GLU A 295 -13.94 -17.57 -14.96
C GLU A 295 -12.57 -18.18 -14.64
N PRO A 296 -12.21 -18.32 -13.35
CA PRO A 296 -11.03 -19.06 -12.92
C PRO A 296 -11.01 -20.49 -13.47
N GLN A 297 -9.83 -20.99 -13.83
CA GLN A 297 -9.63 -22.30 -14.43
C GLN A 297 -8.91 -23.28 -13.50
N GLY A 298 -9.02 -24.57 -13.83
CA GLY A 298 -8.31 -25.66 -13.15
C GLY A 298 -9.05 -26.26 -11.95
N PRO A 299 -8.45 -27.27 -11.30
CA PRO A 299 -9.03 -27.93 -10.14
C PRO A 299 -9.07 -26.98 -8.92
N PRO A 300 -9.77 -27.37 -7.82
CA PRO A 300 -9.67 -26.63 -6.57
C PRO A 300 -8.23 -26.61 -6.07
N GLN A 301 -7.81 -25.48 -5.52
CA GLN A 301 -6.46 -25.29 -5.00
C GLN A 301 -6.53 -24.61 -3.65
N LEU A 302 -6.29 -25.38 -2.60
CA LEU A 302 -6.28 -24.88 -1.24
C LEU A 302 -5.02 -24.05 -0.99
N SER A 303 -5.21 -22.85 -0.45
CA SER A 303 -4.11 -21.97 -0.04
C SER A 303 -4.23 -21.65 1.44
N LEU A 304 -3.12 -21.77 2.16
CA LEU A 304 -3.00 -21.43 3.57
C LEU A 304 -2.43 -20.00 3.66
N HIS A 305 -3.28 -19.03 3.99
CA HIS A 305 -2.90 -17.62 4.08
C HIS A 305 -2.37 -17.24 5.47
N GLY A 306 -2.82 -17.95 6.50
CA GLY A 306 -2.34 -17.78 7.87
C GLY A 306 -2.43 -19.11 8.59
N PHE A 307 -1.42 -19.41 9.40
CA PHE A 307 -1.43 -20.54 10.33
C PHE A 307 -0.50 -20.21 11.48
N ALA A 308 -1.06 -19.85 12.64
CA ALA A 308 -0.23 -19.45 13.75
C ALA A 308 -0.93 -19.59 15.11
N LEU A 309 -0.15 -19.56 16.18
CA LEU A 309 -0.65 -19.38 17.55
C LEU A 309 -1.00 -17.89 17.74
N ASP A 310 -2.28 -17.54 17.81
CA ASP A 310 -2.82 -16.17 17.81
C ASP A 310 -2.26 -15.30 18.93
N ASP A 311 -2.00 -15.86 20.10
CA ASP A 311 -1.51 -15.13 21.25
C ASP A 311 -0.09 -14.59 20.99
N ALA A 312 0.04 -13.26 21.03
CA ALA A 312 1.31 -12.58 20.77
C ALA A 312 2.37 -12.80 21.86
N ALA A 313 1.95 -13.24 23.06
CA ALA A 313 2.84 -13.57 24.17
C ALA A 313 2.28 -14.76 24.97
N PRO A 314 2.33 -16.00 24.43
CA PRO A 314 1.77 -17.17 25.09
C PRO A 314 2.55 -17.54 26.36
N ARG A 315 1.92 -18.26 27.30
CA ARG A 315 2.54 -18.74 28.54
C ARG A 315 2.09 -20.16 28.89
N VAL A 316 2.96 -20.91 29.57
CA VAL A 316 2.62 -22.21 30.15
C VAL A 316 1.40 -22.11 31.07
N GLY A 317 0.46 -23.03 30.90
CA GLY A 317 -0.77 -23.13 31.70
C GLY A 317 -1.86 -22.12 31.32
N VAL A 318 -1.61 -21.20 30.39
CA VAL A 318 -2.63 -20.27 29.87
C VAL A 318 -3.18 -20.83 28.56
N PRO A 319 -4.52 -20.95 28.41
CA PRO A 319 -5.13 -21.27 27.13
C PRO A 319 -4.69 -20.29 26.05
N ALA A 320 -4.30 -20.81 24.91
CA ALA A 320 -3.92 -20.05 23.73
C ALA A 320 -4.70 -20.57 22.52
N ARG A 321 -4.85 -19.75 21.48
CA ARG A 321 -5.60 -20.13 20.27
C ARG A 321 -4.66 -20.32 19.09
N ILE A 322 -4.81 -21.41 18.35
CA ILE A 322 -4.19 -21.59 17.04
C ILE A 322 -5.25 -21.29 16.00
N THR A 323 -4.96 -20.46 15.00
CA THR A 323 -5.88 -20.15 13.91
C THR A 323 -5.23 -20.43 12.57
N ALA A 324 -6.04 -20.94 11.64
CA ALA A 324 -5.69 -21.09 10.24
C ALA A 324 -6.71 -20.38 9.35
N ILE A 325 -6.21 -19.63 8.38
CA ILE A 325 -7.00 -18.97 7.33
C ILE A 325 -6.73 -19.70 6.03
N VAL A 326 -7.79 -20.26 5.45
CA VAL A 326 -7.70 -21.12 4.27
C VAL A 326 -8.64 -20.62 3.20
N SER A 327 -8.15 -20.52 1.97
CA SER A 327 -8.94 -20.17 0.81
C SER A 327 -8.86 -21.25 -0.27
N ASN A 328 -9.76 -21.15 -1.24
CA ASN A 328 -9.67 -21.88 -2.49
C ASN A 328 -9.35 -20.91 -3.64
N ALA A 329 -8.12 -20.96 -4.14
CA ALA A 329 -7.64 -20.15 -5.27
C ALA A 329 -7.77 -20.86 -6.63
N GLY A 330 -8.32 -22.08 -6.62
CA GLY A 330 -8.51 -22.89 -7.83
C GLY A 330 -9.73 -22.48 -8.66
N GLY A 331 -9.90 -23.12 -9.81
CA GLY A 331 -11.01 -22.86 -10.73
C GLY A 331 -12.30 -23.62 -10.43
N ALA A 332 -12.33 -24.42 -9.37
CA ALA A 332 -13.47 -25.25 -9.02
C ALA A 332 -13.70 -25.27 -7.50
N VAL A 333 -14.93 -25.57 -7.09
CA VAL A 333 -15.34 -25.68 -5.68
C VAL A 333 -14.59 -26.82 -4.98
N ALA A 334 -14.00 -26.55 -3.82
CA ALA A 334 -13.40 -27.58 -2.97
C ALA A 334 -14.48 -28.23 -2.09
N SER A 335 -14.68 -29.53 -2.24
CA SER A 335 -15.64 -30.32 -1.44
C SER A 335 -14.91 -31.13 -0.36
N ASN A 336 -15.59 -31.39 0.77
CA ASN A 336 -15.06 -32.20 1.88
C ASN A 336 -13.70 -31.72 2.40
N VAL A 337 -13.59 -30.43 2.70
CA VAL A 337 -12.36 -29.82 3.20
C VAL A 337 -12.10 -30.28 4.64
N GLN A 338 -10.99 -30.97 4.86
CA GLN A 338 -10.59 -31.52 6.16
C GLN A 338 -9.34 -30.81 6.69
N PHE A 339 -9.34 -30.49 7.99
CA PHE A 339 -8.22 -29.83 8.66
C PHE A 339 -7.59 -30.78 9.69
N GLN A 340 -6.32 -31.12 9.49
CA GLN A 340 -5.56 -31.99 10.39
C GLN A 340 -4.42 -31.22 11.06
N LEU A 341 -4.62 -30.82 12.32
CA LEU A 341 -3.64 -30.16 13.17
C LEU A 341 -2.79 -31.18 13.93
N SER A 342 -1.47 -31.07 13.81
CA SER A 342 -0.48 -31.87 14.54
C SER A 342 0.23 -30.99 15.57
N LEU A 343 0.20 -31.39 16.84
CA LEU A 343 0.81 -30.68 17.96
C LEU A 343 2.05 -31.40 18.50
N PRO A 344 3.09 -30.66 18.93
CA PRO A 344 4.26 -31.23 19.57
C PRO A 344 3.97 -31.69 21.01
N ALA A 345 4.84 -32.54 21.55
CA ALA A 345 4.71 -33.02 22.93
C ALA A 345 4.82 -31.85 23.94
N GLY A 346 3.80 -31.71 24.78
CA GLY A 346 3.67 -30.65 25.78
C GLY A 346 2.67 -29.55 25.39
N LEU A 347 2.13 -29.60 24.17
CA LEU A 347 1.01 -28.75 23.74
C LEU A 347 -0.22 -29.64 23.47
N ARG A 348 -1.35 -29.35 24.11
CA ARG A 348 -2.58 -30.17 24.01
C ARG A 348 -3.80 -29.32 23.67
N LEU A 349 -4.76 -29.90 22.93
CA LEU A 349 -6.04 -29.27 22.62
C LEU A 349 -6.93 -29.13 23.87
N LEU A 350 -7.70 -28.05 23.92
CA LEU A 350 -8.79 -27.79 24.86
C LEU A 350 -10.12 -27.91 24.10
N GLY A 351 -10.84 -29.01 24.33
CA GLY A 351 -12.11 -29.28 23.64
C GLY A 351 -11.93 -29.77 22.19
N THR A 352 -12.77 -30.75 21.80
CA THR A 352 -12.69 -31.61 20.60
C THR A 352 -11.58 -32.67 20.62
N ASN A 353 -11.97 -33.94 20.49
CA ASN A 353 -11.10 -35.13 20.57
C ASN A 353 -10.21 -35.32 19.33
N GLY A 354 -9.49 -34.30 18.88
CA GLY A 354 -8.54 -34.39 17.76
C GLY A 354 -9.15 -34.87 16.43
N GLN A 355 -10.48 -34.84 16.30
CA GLN A 355 -11.16 -35.17 15.05
C GLN A 355 -10.92 -34.01 14.06
N PRO A 356 -10.67 -34.30 12.77
CA PRO A 356 -10.50 -33.26 11.77
C PRO A 356 -11.71 -32.33 11.76
N THR A 357 -11.47 -31.03 11.80
CA THR A 357 -12.54 -30.07 11.48
C THR A 357 -12.96 -30.34 10.03
N LEU A 358 -14.25 -30.46 9.76
CA LEU A 358 -14.78 -30.73 8.43
C LEU A 358 -15.61 -29.55 7.95
N LEU A 359 -15.27 -29.03 6.78
CA LEU A 359 -16.07 -28.07 6.05
C LEU A 359 -16.57 -28.73 4.76
N ARG A 360 -17.90 -28.77 4.57
CA ARG A 360 -18.52 -29.46 3.42
C ARG A 360 -18.10 -28.89 2.07
N ARG A 361 -17.93 -27.58 2.00
CA ARG A 361 -17.70 -26.83 0.76
C ARG A 361 -16.88 -25.57 1.07
N LEU A 362 -15.91 -25.28 0.22
CA LEU A 362 -15.26 -23.98 0.11
C LEU A 362 -15.30 -23.56 -1.37
N GLY A 363 -16.12 -22.57 -1.69
CA GLY A 363 -16.31 -22.05 -3.04
C GLY A 363 -15.04 -21.39 -3.60
N ILE A 364 -15.07 -21.08 -4.90
CA ILE A 364 -14.00 -20.33 -5.56
C ILE A 364 -13.88 -18.96 -4.88
N ASP A 365 -12.67 -18.61 -4.46
CA ASP A 365 -12.33 -17.35 -3.77
C ASP A 365 -13.01 -17.17 -2.40
N GLU A 366 -13.69 -18.21 -1.90
CA GLU A 366 -14.17 -18.23 -0.53
C GLU A 366 -13.00 -18.51 0.42
N GLU A 367 -13.04 -17.86 1.58
CA GLU A 367 -12.07 -18.01 2.66
C GLU A 367 -12.80 -18.50 3.90
N THR A 368 -12.15 -19.37 4.67
CA THR A 368 -12.65 -19.83 5.97
C THR A 368 -11.55 -19.69 7.01
N THR A 369 -11.97 -19.44 8.25
CA THR A 369 -11.08 -19.40 9.41
C THR A 369 -11.45 -20.54 10.33
N VAL A 370 -10.47 -21.35 10.69
CA VAL A 370 -10.62 -22.45 11.65
C VAL A 370 -9.68 -22.19 12.81
N SER A 371 -10.17 -22.37 14.04
CA SER A 371 -9.39 -22.15 15.24
C SER A 371 -9.47 -23.33 16.19
N TRP A 372 -8.41 -23.52 16.96
CA TRP A 372 -8.27 -24.55 17.99
C TRP A 372 -7.75 -23.92 19.27
N GLU A 373 -8.35 -24.25 20.42
CA GLU A 373 -7.78 -23.87 21.71
C GLU A 373 -6.75 -24.90 22.15
N VAL A 374 -5.61 -24.44 22.64
CA VAL A 374 -4.50 -25.26 23.13
C VAL A 374 -3.99 -24.76 24.47
N VAL A 375 -3.31 -25.61 25.22
CA VAL A 375 -2.56 -25.21 26.42
C VAL A 375 -1.24 -25.95 26.49
N ALA A 376 -0.19 -25.23 26.86
CA ALA A 376 1.12 -25.82 27.10
C ALA A 376 1.26 -26.25 28.57
N ASP A 377 1.77 -27.44 28.82
CA ASP A 377 2.05 -27.96 30.17
C ASP A 377 3.46 -27.60 30.68
N ARG A 378 4.37 -27.24 29.78
CA ARG A 378 5.76 -26.83 30.06
C ARG A 378 6.27 -25.85 29.02
N GLY A 379 7.36 -25.18 29.35
CA GLY A 379 8.03 -24.29 28.41
C GLY A 379 8.53 -25.09 27.21
N LEU A 380 8.28 -24.62 26.00
CA LEU A 380 8.67 -25.32 24.78
C LEU A 380 8.92 -24.35 23.61
N THR A 381 9.87 -24.73 22.75
CA THR A 381 10.06 -24.17 21.42
C THR A 381 10.02 -25.34 20.45
N ASN A 382 8.99 -25.42 19.60
CA ASN A 382 8.78 -26.55 18.70
C ASN A 382 7.89 -26.16 17.50
N GLU A 383 7.66 -27.08 16.57
CA GLU A 383 6.83 -26.85 15.37
C GLU A 383 5.42 -27.42 15.55
N ILE A 384 4.40 -26.66 15.16
CA ILE A 384 3.05 -27.17 14.88
C ILE A 384 2.89 -27.33 13.36
N LYS A 385 2.08 -28.30 12.92
CA LYS A 385 1.84 -28.56 11.50
C LYS A 385 0.35 -28.66 11.22
N LEU A 386 -0.11 -28.01 10.18
CA LEU A 386 -1.47 -28.15 9.65
C LEU A 386 -1.41 -28.76 8.25
N GLN A 387 -2.25 -29.77 8.01
CA GLN A 387 -2.53 -30.27 6.68
C GLN A 387 -4.01 -30.06 6.36
N VAL A 388 -4.30 -29.54 5.17
CA VAL A 388 -5.66 -29.34 4.67
C VAL A 388 -5.83 -30.09 3.36
N THR A 389 -6.89 -30.87 3.24
CA THR A 389 -7.20 -31.69 2.07
C THR A 389 -8.63 -31.45 1.61
N ALA A 390 -8.90 -31.58 0.32
CA ALA A 390 -10.24 -31.56 -0.26
C ALA A 390 -10.29 -32.48 -1.49
N ASP A 391 -11.48 -32.88 -1.91
CA ASP A 391 -11.67 -33.74 -3.08
C ASP A 391 -11.16 -33.04 -4.36
N GLY A 392 -10.30 -33.72 -5.12
CA GLY A 392 -9.73 -33.18 -6.36
C GLY A 392 -8.67 -32.08 -6.18
N ALA A 393 -8.34 -31.70 -4.94
CA ALA A 393 -7.31 -30.71 -4.62
C ALA A 393 -6.02 -31.38 -4.13
N GLY A 394 -4.87 -30.80 -4.48
CA GLY A 394 -3.61 -31.15 -3.81
C GLY A 394 -3.64 -30.71 -2.33
N PRO A 395 -2.96 -31.45 -1.41
CA PRO A 395 -2.93 -31.07 -0.01
C PRO A 395 -2.19 -29.74 0.19
N ALA A 396 -2.77 -28.84 0.98
CA ALA A 396 -2.07 -27.67 1.48
C ALA A 396 -1.45 -28.02 2.84
N THR A 397 -0.20 -27.64 3.09
CA THR A 397 0.47 -27.87 4.37
C THR A 397 1.13 -26.59 4.83
N ALA A 398 0.96 -26.27 6.11
CA ALA A 398 1.69 -25.19 6.78
C ALA A 398 2.36 -25.73 8.04
N ARG A 399 3.46 -25.09 8.41
CA ARG A 399 4.22 -25.33 9.62
C ARG A 399 4.48 -24.00 10.29
N GLU A 400 4.43 -23.97 11.60
CA GLU A 400 4.69 -22.78 12.37
C GLU A 400 5.55 -23.13 13.58
N SER A 401 6.59 -22.33 13.83
CA SER A 401 7.36 -22.43 15.06
C SER A 401 6.61 -21.75 16.19
N VAL A 402 6.34 -22.48 17.27
CA VAL A 402 5.70 -21.94 18.48
C VAL A 402 6.72 -21.90 19.62
N GLN A 403 6.81 -20.75 20.26
CA GLN A 403 7.60 -20.55 21.47
C GLN A 403 6.67 -20.17 22.61
N ILE A 404 6.60 -21.04 23.62
CA ILE A 404 5.78 -20.83 24.82
C ILE A 404 6.74 -20.86 26.01
N PRO A 405 7.16 -19.69 26.52
CA PRO A 405 8.04 -19.62 27.68
C PRO A 405 7.35 -20.14 28.95
N ALA A 406 8.15 -20.71 29.84
CA ALA A 406 7.71 -21.07 31.18
C ALA A 406 7.21 -19.84 31.94
N ARG A 407 6.17 -20.01 32.76
CA ARG A 407 5.70 -18.95 33.64
C ARG A 407 6.76 -18.67 34.70
N LYS A 408 7.41 -17.51 34.65
CA LYS A 408 8.20 -17.01 35.77
C LYS A 408 7.25 -16.53 36.86
N SER A 409 7.44 -16.98 38.10
CA SER A 409 6.76 -16.35 39.24
C SER A 409 7.42 -15.00 39.47
N LEU A 410 6.72 -13.92 39.15
CA LEU A 410 7.25 -12.56 39.28
C LEU A 410 7.33 -12.07 40.72
N GLY A 411 6.86 -12.86 41.70
CA GLY A 411 6.75 -12.43 43.10
C GLY A 411 5.82 -11.23 43.31
N LEU A 412 5.11 -10.79 42.26
CA LEU A 412 4.15 -9.70 42.29
C LEU A 412 2.90 -10.19 43.02
N SER A 413 2.46 -9.46 44.05
CA SER A 413 1.16 -9.74 44.64
C SER A 413 0.08 -9.46 43.60
N VAL A 414 -0.83 -10.41 43.39
CA VAL A 414 -2.01 -10.31 42.50
C VAL A 414 -2.99 -9.19 42.92
N ASN A 415 -2.62 -8.35 43.89
CA ASN A 415 -3.47 -7.35 44.53
C ASN A 415 -3.21 -5.90 44.07
N ASP A 416 -2.25 -5.64 43.17
CA ASP A 416 -2.16 -4.34 42.49
C ASP A 416 -2.88 -4.46 41.14
N SER A 417 -4.15 -4.07 41.10
CA SER A 417 -5.08 -4.25 39.99
C SER A 417 -4.87 -3.30 38.79
N TYR A 418 -3.63 -2.92 38.48
CA TYR A 418 -3.32 -1.92 37.44
C TYR A 418 -1.94 -2.10 36.80
N VAL A 419 -1.68 -1.38 35.69
CA VAL A 419 -0.37 -1.39 35.00
C VAL A 419 0.76 -1.08 35.98
N PRO A 420 1.81 -1.93 36.10
CA PRO A 420 2.93 -1.70 37.00
C PRO A 420 3.62 -0.35 36.75
N GLN A 421 4.15 0.26 37.81
CA GLN A 421 4.85 1.53 37.68
C GLN A 421 6.04 1.42 36.70
N PRO A 422 6.14 2.30 35.68
CA PRO A 422 7.25 2.27 34.73
C PRO A 422 8.59 2.59 35.40
N LYS A 423 9.68 2.04 34.85
CA LYS A 423 11.07 2.34 35.22
C LYS A 423 11.81 3.04 34.06
N PRO A 424 11.60 4.35 33.86
CA PRO A 424 12.17 5.07 32.72
C PRO A 424 13.69 4.94 32.63
N VAL A 425 14.19 4.71 31.42
CA VAL A 425 15.61 4.83 31.06
C VAL A 425 15.74 5.85 29.95
N ARG A 426 16.89 6.53 29.87
CA ARG A 426 17.15 7.56 28.86
C ARG A 426 18.63 7.59 28.48
N GLY A 427 18.92 8.05 27.27
CA GLY A 427 20.27 8.39 26.81
C GLY A 427 20.46 9.89 26.61
N ARG A 428 21.46 10.23 25.79
CA ARG A 428 21.80 11.62 25.41
C ARG A 428 20.99 12.13 24.22
N VAL A 429 20.39 11.23 23.45
CA VAL A 429 19.59 11.51 22.25
C VAL A 429 18.13 11.33 22.62
N ASP A 430 17.29 12.29 22.23
CA ASP A 430 15.85 12.13 22.33
C ASP A 430 15.36 11.14 21.26
N VAL A 431 14.58 10.14 21.68
CA VAL A 431 14.05 9.11 20.78
C VAL A 431 12.55 9.29 20.70
N GLY A 432 12.07 9.79 19.56
CA GLY A 432 10.65 9.92 19.27
C GLY A 432 10.10 8.71 18.52
N ALA A 433 8.79 8.49 18.62
CA ALA A 433 8.06 7.65 17.68
C ALA A 433 6.78 8.37 17.20
N TYR A 434 6.46 8.25 15.91
CA TYR A 434 5.14 8.65 15.42
C TYR A 434 4.06 7.75 16.02
N TYR A 435 2.88 8.29 16.27
CA TYR A 435 1.75 7.57 16.85
C TYR A 435 0.52 7.82 15.96
N PHE A 436 0.01 6.76 15.34
CA PHE A 436 -1.19 6.80 14.51
C PHE A 436 -2.45 6.47 15.34
N PRO A 437 -3.36 7.44 15.57
CA PRO A 437 -4.57 7.23 16.38
C PRO A 437 -5.70 6.60 15.55
N GLY A 438 -5.45 5.42 15.00
CA GLY A 438 -6.34 4.72 14.07
C GLY A 438 -7.23 3.66 14.70
N TRP A 439 -7.06 3.32 15.99
CA TRP A 439 -7.58 2.07 16.57
C TRP A 439 -8.51 2.33 17.76
N ARG A 440 -9.79 2.55 17.48
CA ARG A 440 -10.84 2.82 18.48
C ARG A 440 -11.75 1.62 18.72
N ASP A 441 -12.13 0.91 17.66
CA ASP A 441 -13.09 -0.19 17.71
C ASP A 441 -12.71 -1.38 16.81
N ALA A 442 -13.45 -2.48 16.94
CA ALA A 442 -13.19 -3.73 16.22
C ALA A 442 -13.22 -3.58 14.70
N GLY A 443 -14.03 -2.64 14.18
CA GLY A 443 -14.20 -2.42 12.75
C GLY A 443 -12.90 -1.96 12.08
N GLN A 444 -12.13 -1.13 12.77
CA GLN A 444 -10.85 -0.61 12.27
C GLN A 444 -9.77 -1.68 12.21
N TRP A 445 -9.81 -2.70 13.08
CA TRP A 445 -8.88 -3.83 13.06
C TRP A 445 -9.14 -4.84 11.93
N ASN A 446 -10.34 -4.85 11.33
CA ASN A 446 -10.73 -5.83 10.31
C ASN A 446 -9.71 -6.01 9.16
N PRO A 447 -9.13 -4.95 8.57
CA PRO A 447 -8.12 -5.10 7.52
C PRO A 447 -6.83 -5.78 8.00
N ILE A 448 -6.52 -5.67 9.30
CA ILE A 448 -5.31 -6.21 9.94
C ILE A 448 -5.47 -7.67 10.34
N LEU A 449 -6.69 -8.15 10.62
CA LEU A 449 -6.95 -9.52 11.09
C LEU A 449 -6.42 -10.62 10.14
N ARG A 450 -6.20 -10.31 8.86
CA ARG A 450 -5.61 -11.24 7.86
C ARG A 450 -4.09 -11.37 7.96
N PHE A 451 -3.46 -10.55 8.79
CA PHE A 451 -2.02 -10.51 9.04
C PHE A 451 -1.78 -10.81 10.53
N PRO A 452 -2.06 -12.05 10.98
CA PRO A 452 -2.03 -12.40 12.39
C PRO A 452 -0.67 -12.19 13.05
N GLU A 453 0.42 -12.20 12.28
CA GLU A 453 1.78 -11.84 12.72
C GLU A 453 1.88 -10.41 13.28
N ARG A 454 0.95 -9.53 12.89
CA ARG A 454 0.85 -8.14 13.36
C ARG A 454 0.08 -8.00 14.68
N LYS A 455 -0.40 -9.06 15.32
CA LYS A 455 -1.21 -8.91 16.53
C LYS A 455 -0.38 -8.21 17.64
N PRO A 456 -0.86 -7.08 18.20
CA PRO A 456 -0.19 -6.44 19.33
C PRO A 456 -0.20 -7.35 20.56
N ILE A 457 0.82 -7.26 21.42
CA ILE A 457 0.83 -7.98 22.71
C ILE A 457 -0.31 -7.52 23.62
N LEU A 458 -0.78 -6.27 23.48
CA LEU A 458 -1.97 -5.78 24.18
C LEU A 458 -3.28 -6.44 23.74
N GLY A 459 -3.31 -7.06 22.55
CA GLY A 459 -4.53 -7.44 21.86
C GLY A 459 -5.01 -6.36 20.88
N TRP A 460 -6.17 -6.57 20.27
CA TRP A 460 -6.85 -5.63 19.39
C TRP A 460 -7.44 -4.48 20.21
N TYR A 461 -6.61 -3.62 20.77
CA TYR A 461 -7.02 -2.65 21.79
C TYR A 461 -7.84 -1.47 21.25
N SER A 462 -8.35 -0.66 22.18
CA SER A 462 -8.91 0.67 21.92
C SER A 462 -8.00 1.73 22.52
N GLU A 463 -7.45 2.61 21.68
CA GLU A 463 -6.46 3.63 22.07
C GLU A 463 -7.04 4.75 22.94
N GLY A 464 -8.37 4.88 22.94
CA GLY A 464 -9.07 5.76 23.86
C GLY A 464 -9.02 5.29 25.31
N SER A 465 -8.53 4.07 25.59
CA SER A 465 -8.39 3.55 26.96
C SER A 465 -7.15 4.13 27.65
N PRO A 466 -7.30 4.78 28.82
CA PRO A 466 -6.15 5.26 29.61
C PRO A 466 -5.20 4.15 30.03
N GLU A 467 -5.71 2.93 30.25
CA GLU A 467 -4.90 1.77 30.64
C GLU A 467 -4.03 1.25 29.49
N VAL A 468 -4.55 1.31 28.25
CA VAL A 468 -3.77 1.03 27.03
C VAL A 468 -2.64 2.05 26.89
N ALA A 469 -2.95 3.34 27.07
CA ALA A 469 -1.94 4.38 27.05
C ALA A 469 -0.89 4.19 28.16
N ASP A 470 -1.26 3.73 29.35
CA ASP A 470 -0.30 3.43 30.43
C ASP A 470 0.62 2.25 30.10
N TRP A 471 0.14 1.22 29.39
CA TRP A 471 1.00 0.16 28.85
C TRP A 471 1.96 0.69 27.79
N HIS A 472 1.47 1.50 26.84
CA HIS A 472 2.32 2.13 25.84
C HIS A 472 3.40 3.01 26.46
N ILE A 473 3.03 3.85 27.45
CA ILE A 473 3.98 4.67 28.20
C ILE A 473 5.01 3.80 28.91
N LYS A 474 4.57 2.75 29.61
CA LYS A 474 5.46 1.82 30.32
C LYS A 474 6.53 1.27 29.40
N TRP A 475 6.10 0.68 28.30
CA TRP A 475 7.01 0.06 27.33
C TRP A 475 7.90 1.11 26.65
N ALA A 476 7.36 2.25 26.25
CA ALA A 476 8.14 3.31 25.63
C ALA A 476 9.28 3.81 26.53
N VAL A 477 8.97 4.21 27.77
CA VAL A 477 9.97 4.83 28.66
C VAL A 477 10.97 3.82 29.22
N GLU A 478 10.59 2.55 29.37
CA GLU A 478 11.50 1.48 29.78
C GLU A 478 12.47 1.07 28.67
N HIS A 479 12.24 1.49 27.43
CA HIS A 479 13.12 1.20 26.29
C HIS A 479 13.81 2.43 25.70
N GLY A 480 13.70 3.58 26.36
CA GLY A 480 14.44 4.79 25.98
C GLY A 480 13.70 5.75 25.05
N ILE A 481 12.44 5.46 24.70
CA ILE A 481 11.60 6.41 23.95
C ILE A 481 11.22 7.57 24.89
N THR A 482 11.45 8.80 24.43
CA THR A 482 11.27 10.01 25.24
C THR A 482 10.01 10.80 24.87
N PHE A 483 9.48 10.63 23.66
CA PHE A 483 8.23 11.27 23.24
C PHE A 483 7.47 10.51 22.15
N PHE A 484 6.16 10.75 22.08
CA PHE A 484 5.33 10.40 20.93
C PHE A 484 4.93 11.63 20.11
N ALA A 485 4.99 11.53 18.79
CA ALA A 485 4.44 12.52 17.87
C ALA A 485 3.09 11.99 17.35
N TYR A 486 1.98 12.49 17.91
CA TYR A 486 0.64 12.05 17.54
C TYR A 486 0.22 12.68 16.21
N ASP A 487 -0.21 11.83 15.29
CA ASP A 487 -0.89 12.29 14.08
C ASP A 487 -2.18 13.02 14.48
N TRP A 488 -2.33 14.24 13.98
CA TRP A 488 -3.42 15.13 14.35
C TRP A 488 -3.96 15.85 13.12
N TYR A 489 -5.28 15.86 12.98
CA TYR A 489 -5.94 16.27 11.74
C TYR A 489 -6.76 17.54 11.93
N TRP A 490 -6.57 18.48 11.00
CA TRP A 490 -7.35 19.71 10.91
C TRP A 490 -7.57 20.13 9.47
N VAL A 491 -8.83 20.42 9.14
CA VAL A 491 -9.25 20.98 7.85
C VAL A 491 -10.32 22.05 8.09
N LYS A 492 -9.97 23.34 7.97
CA LYS A 492 -10.90 24.47 8.14
C LYS A 492 -11.75 24.39 9.42
N GLY A 493 -11.15 23.98 10.53
CA GLY A 493 -11.83 23.81 11.83
C GLY A 493 -12.41 22.42 12.11
N GLY A 494 -12.53 21.55 11.09
CA GLY A 494 -12.87 20.15 11.29
C GLY A 494 -11.71 19.38 11.90
N ARG A 495 -11.98 18.46 12.84
CA ARG A 495 -10.99 17.63 13.54
C ARG A 495 -11.42 16.16 13.54
N GLN A 496 -10.46 15.24 13.53
CA GLN A 496 -10.70 13.80 13.57
C GLN A 496 -9.53 13.06 14.26
N LEU A 497 -9.80 11.82 14.68
CA LEU A 497 -8.83 10.88 15.26
C LEU A 497 -8.08 11.40 16.52
N GLU A 498 -8.77 12.13 17.39
CA GLU A 498 -8.15 12.70 18.60
C GLU A 498 -8.21 11.80 19.85
N HIS A 499 -8.93 10.67 19.77
CA HIS A 499 -9.29 9.83 20.90
C HIS A 499 -8.06 9.24 21.63
N ALA A 500 -7.04 8.77 20.91
CA ALA A 500 -5.83 8.23 21.54
C ALA A 500 -5.13 9.26 22.45
N LEU A 501 -5.14 10.54 22.04
CA LEU A 501 -4.52 11.62 22.81
C LEU A 501 -5.45 12.12 23.93
N HIS A 502 -6.71 12.43 23.62
CA HIS A 502 -7.63 13.11 24.55
C HIS A 502 -8.29 12.16 25.54
N GLU A 503 -8.69 10.96 25.08
CA GLU A 503 -9.35 9.94 25.90
C GLU A 503 -8.30 9.02 26.55
N GLY A 504 -7.27 8.61 25.78
CA GLY A 504 -6.16 7.77 26.26
C GLY A 504 -5.09 8.53 27.04
N PHE A 505 -4.10 9.08 26.34
CA PHE A 505 -2.86 9.64 26.94
C PHE A 505 -3.11 10.74 27.99
N PHE A 506 -4.04 11.67 27.75
CA PHE A 506 -4.34 12.73 28.72
C PHE A 506 -4.98 12.22 30.00
N ASN A 507 -5.56 11.03 30.02
CA ASN A 507 -6.15 10.44 31.22
C ASN A 507 -5.30 9.30 31.81
N ALA A 508 -4.18 8.95 31.16
CA ALA A 508 -3.25 7.94 31.62
C ALA A 508 -2.54 8.37 32.93
N ARG A 509 -2.32 7.41 33.84
CA ARG A 509 -1.70 7.63 35.16
C ARG A 509 -0.23 8.04 35.02
N TYR A 510 0.47 7.46 34.06
CA TYR A 510 1.91 7.62 33.87
C TYR A 510 2.28 8.67 32.81
N ARG A 511 1.30 9.45 32.30
CA ARG A 511 1.51 10.46 31.24
C ARG A 511 2.67 11.44 31.50
N HIS A 512 2.96 11.73 32.76
CA HIS A 512 4.04 12.63 33.17
C HIS A 512 5.46 12.11 32.87
N LEU A 513 5.62 10.82 32.55
CA LEU A 513 6.91 10.17 32.26
C LEU A 513 7.31 10.26 30.78
N LEU A 514 6.36 10.48 29.87
CA LEU A 514 6.56 10.52 28.43
C LEU A 514 6.15 11.90 27.90
N LYS A 515 6.93 12.47 26.97
CA LYS A 515 6.53 13.73 26.32
C LYS A 515 5.64 13.44 25.09
N PHE A 516 4.95 14.46 24.61
CA PHE A 516 4.21 14.35 23.33
C PHE A 516 4.30 15.63 22.50
N CYS A 517 4.27 15.52 21.18
CA CYS A 517 3.98 16.64 20.28
C CYS A 517 2.96 16.20 19.22
N LEU A 518 2.56 17.13 18.36
CA LEU A 518 1.66 16.85 17.24
C LEU A 518 2.43 16.80 15.92
N LEU A 519 2.05 15.85 15.08
CA LEU A 519 2.24 15.91 13.64
C LEU A 519 0.92 16.36 13.03
N TRP A 520 0.90 17.53 12.38
CA TRP A 520 -0.27 17.97 11.63
C TRP A 520 -0.31 17.21 10.29
N ALA A 521 -1.21 16.23 10.21
CA ALA A 521 -1.44 15.38 9.05
C ALA A 521 -2.22 16.15 7.96
N ASN A 522 -1.60 17.20 7.44
CA ASN A 522 -2.21 18.23 6.60
C ASN A 522 -2.29 17.86 5.11
N HIS A 523 -2.39 16.57 4.77
CA HIS A 523 -2.62 16.08 3.40
C HIS A 523 -4.09 16.31 2.96
N ASN A 524 -4.54 17.55 3.12
CA ASN A 524 -5.90 18.00 2.93
C ASN A 524 -6.22 18.18 1.43
N PRO A 525 -7.51 18.27 1.06
CA PRO A 525 -7.90 18.68 -0.29
C PRO A 525 -7.28 20.03 -0.70
N PRO A 526 -7.05 20.28 -2.01
CA PRO A 526 -6.51 21.56 -2.48
C PRO A 526 -7.34 22.78 -2.04
N ASN A 527 -6.68 23.93 -1.88
CA ASN A 527 -7.24 25.22 -1.46
C ASN A 527 -7.89 25.18 -0.06
N THR A 528 -7.32 24.39 0.85
CA THR A 528 -7.78 24.30 2.23
C THR A 528 -6.91 25.04 3.23
N HIS A 529 -5.64 25.28 2.90
CA HIS A 529 -4.74 26.07 3.73
C HIS A 529 -4.83 27.56 3.39
N SER A 530 -4.87 28.40 4.42
CA SER A 530 -4.82 29.86 4.28
C SER A 530 -4.05 30.46 5.46
N LEU A 531 -3.71 31.75 5.38
CA LEU A 531 -3.15 32.47 6.53
C LEU A 531 -4.11 32.46 7.73
N ASP A 532 -5.41 32.66 7.47
CA ASP A 532 -6.43 32.68 8.53
C ASP A 532 -6.60 31.29 9.16
N ASP A 533 -6.61 30.23 8.35
CA ASP A 533 -6.67 28.85 8.84
C ASP A 533 -5.42 28.50 9.66
N SER A 534 -4.25 28.96 9.21
CA SER A 534 -2.98 28.80 9.93
C SER A 534 -2.99 29.45 11.31
N ILE A 535 -3.56 30.66 11.41
CA ILE A 535 -3.75 31.34 12.70
C ILE A 535 -4.77 30.60 13.56
N ALA A 536 -5.88 30.14 12.96
CA ALA A 536 -6.94 29.44 13.67
C ALA A 536 -6.44 28.13 14.30
N VAL A 537 -5.72 27.31 13.53
CA VAL A 537 -5.17 26.04 14.03
C VAL A 537 -4.10 26.27 15.10
N ALA A 538 -3.24 27.28 14.95
CA ALA A 538 -2.25 27.63 15.98
C ALA A 538 -2.90 28.08 17.29
N ARG A 539 -3.94 28.92 17.23
CA ARG A 539 -4.73 29.32 18.42
C ARG A 539 -5.38 28.13 19.10
N PHE A 540 -5.87 27.19 18.31
CA PHE A 540 -6.42 25.95 18.83
C PHE A 540 -5.35 25.14 19.59
N TRP A 541 -4.16 24.97 19.01
CA TRP A 541 -3.08 24.25 19.70
C TRP A 541 -2.59 24.93 20.97
N ILE A 542 -2.46 26.25 20.95
CA ILE A 542 -2.09 27.05 22.14
C ILE A 542 -3.06 26.78 23.29
N THR A 543 -4.36 26.81 22.99
CA THR A 543 -5.42 26.68 23.99
C THR A 543 -5.47 25.25 24.56
N ASN A 544 -5.31 24.23 23.71
CA ASN A 544 -5.60 22.85 24.08
C ASN A 544 -4.37 22.01 24.46
N TYR A 545 -3.18 22.37 23.97
CA TYR A 545 -2.01 21.49 24.05
C TYR A 545 -0.75 22.17 24.58
N PHE A 546 -0.36 23.33 24.07
CA PHE A 546 0.99 23.88 24.29
C PHE A 546 1.30 24.28 25.74
N ASN A 547 0.28 24.43 26.60
CA ASN A 547 0.47 24.73 28.02
C ASN A 547 0.67 23.47 28.88
N ARG A 548 0.56 22.27 28.31
CA ARG A 548 0.76 21.03 29.06
C ARG A 548 2.25 20.83 29.40
N PRO A 549 2.57 20.39 30.63
CA PRO A 549 3.96 20.10 31.02
C PRO A 549 4.53 18.89 30.25
N GLU A 550 3.69 17.99 29.77
CA GLU A 550 4.06 16.84 28.96
C GLU A 550 4.36 17.21 27.49
N TYR A 551 4.05 18.43 27.03
CA TYR A 551 4.31 18.82 25.64
C TYR A 551 5.83 18.89 25.34
N TYR A 552 6.28 18.26 24.26
CA TYR A 552 7.67 18.21 23.82
C TYR A 552 8.10 19.56 23.24
N ARG A 553 9.29 20.02 23.63
CA ARG A 553 9.79 21.36 23.31
C ARG A 553 11.26 21.30 22.91
N ILE A 554 11.62 22.04 21.87
CA ILE A 554 13.00 22.30 21.47
C ILE A 554 13.26 23.78 21.72
N GLU A 555 14.36 24.11 22.42
CA GLU A 555 14.68 25.49 22.83
C GLU A 555 13.55 26.18 23.61
N GLY A 556 12.76 25.40 24.37
CA GLY A 556 11.59 25.90 25.11
C GLY A 556 10.38 26.27 24.22
N LYS A 557 10.43 26.07 22.91
CA LYS A 557 9.32 26.28 21.98
C LYS A 557 8.54 24.96 21.79
N PRO A 558 7.19 24.96 21.81
CA PRO A 558 6.41 23.79 21.40
C PRO A 558 6.80 23.33 20.00
N VAL A 559 6.96 22.01 19.83
CA VAL A 559 7.23 21.39 18.52
C VAL A 559 5.93 21.06 17.78
N ILE A 560 5.88 21.36 16.49
CA ILE A 560 4.89 20.86 15.53
C ILE A 560 5.63 20.26 14.34
N ILE A 561 5.21 19.08 13.91
CA ILE A 561 5.69 18.46 12.67
C ILE A 561 4.62 18.66 11.59
N ILE A 562 5.00 19.11 10.40
CA ILE A 562 4.10 19.29 9.25
C ILE A 562 4.31 18.12 8.29
N PHE A 563 3.26 17.31 8.08
CA PHE A 563 3.33 16.10 7.28
C PHE A 563 3.53 16.37 5.79
N SER A 564 2.79 17.33 5.23
CA SER A 564 2.84 17.68 3.81
C SER A 564 3.16 19.17 3.62
N PRO A 565 4.46 19.54 3.65
CA PRO A 565 4.90 20.86 3.19
C PRO A 565 4.48 21.13 1.74
N TYR A 566 4.45 20.10 0.89
CA TYR A 566 4.01 20.21 -0.50
C TYR A 566 2.58 20.76 -0.62
N ASN A 567 1.59 20.17 0.06
CA ASN A 567 0.21 20.65 -0.01
C ASN A 567 0.08 22.07 0.57
N PHE A 568 0.82 22.35 1.65
CA PHE A 568 0.81 23.67 2.29
C PHE A 568 1.34 24.75 1.34
N ARG A 569 2.47 24.48 0.67
CA ARG A 569 3.06 25.34 -0.37
C ARG A 569 2.18 25.44 -1.61
N ALA A 570 1.55 24.35 -2.05
CA ALA A 570 0.69 24.35 -3.24
C ALA A 570 -0.47 25.35 -3.10
N ASP A 571 -1.03 25.48 -1.89
CA ASP A 571 -2.11 26.44 -1.59
C ASP A 571 -1.60 27.88 -1.40
N LEU A 572 -0.44 28.07 -0.77
CA LEU A 572 0.00 29.38 -0.28
C LEU A 572 1.15 30.02 -1.09
N GLY A 573 1.83 29.24 -1.92
CA GLY A 573 3.16 29.59 -2.44
C GLY A 573 4.22 29.68 -1.33
N VAL A 574 5.47 29.90 -1.73
CA VAL A 574 6.61 30.00 -0.80
C VAL A 574 6.44 31.18 0.18
N ASP A 575 6.08 32.36 -0.33
CA ASP A 575 5.92 33.55 0.51
C ASP A 575 4.71 33.46 1.45
N GLY A 576 3.58 32.91 0.99
CA GLY A 576 2.40 32.70 1.82
C GLY A 576 2.65 31.66 2.91
N THR A 577 3.41 30.60 2.60
CA THR A 577 3.87 29.60 3.58
C THR A 577 4.69 30.27 4.67
N ARG A 578 5.75 31.01 4.29
CA ARG A 578 6.61 31.73 5.23
C ARG A 578 5.84 32.70 6.11
N ARG A 579 4.91 33.47 5.52
CA ARG A 579 4.04 34.39 6.27
C ARG A 579 3.15 33.65 7.27
N SER A 580 2.60 32.51 6.89
CA SER A 580 1.71 31.71 7.74
C SER A 580 2.47 31.09 8.92
N LEU A 581 3.63 30.47 8.68
CA LEU A 581 4.47 29.92 9.74
C LEU A 581 4.91 31.01 10.74
N ASN A 582 5.27 32.20 10.24
CA ASN A 582 5.62 33.33 11.09
C ASN A 582 4.44 33.86 11.90
N ALA A 583 3.23 33.89 11.32
CA ALA A 583 2.02 34.26 12.03
C ALA A 583 1.70 33.26 13.17
N MET A 584 1.85 31.95 12.94
CA MET A 584 1.68 30.93 13.99
C MET A 584 2.66 31.15 15.15
N ARG A 585 3.94 31.44 14.86
CA ARG A 585 4.94 31.77 15.89
C ARG A 585 4.55 33.01 16.68
N GLU A 586 4.01 34.02 16.01
CA GLU A 586 3.59 35.26 16.65
C GLU A 586 2.36 35.06 17.56
N GLU A 587 1.39 34.23 17.15
CA GLU A 587 0.28 33.84 18.04
C GLU A 587 0.79 33.14 19.30
N CYS A 588 1.80 32.28 19.18
CA CYS A 588 2.44 31.65 20.34
C CYS A 588 3.09 32.70 21.27
N ARG A 589 3.81 33.69 20.72
CA ARG A 589 4.41 34.77 21.50
C ARG A 589 3.37 35.64 22.21
N ARG A 590 2.28 35.98 21.53
CA ARG A 590 1.15 36.73 22.13
C ARG A 590 0.51 35.97 23.28
N ALA A 591 0.51 34.65 23.22
CA ALA A 591 0.03 33.78 24.29
C ALA A 591 1.07 33.54 25.42
N GLY A 592 2.23 34.18 25.36
CA GLY A 592 3.29 34.08 26.39
C GLY A 592 4.24 32.88 26.21
N LEU A 593 4.23 32.21 25.06
CA LEU A 593 5.17 31.13 24.73
C LEU A 593 6.40 31.70 23.99
N ASN A 594 7.51 30.95 23.94
CA ASN A 594 8.76 31.37 23.28
C ASN A 594 8.70 31.42 21.73
N GLY A 595 7.54 31.19 21.14
CA GLY A 595 7.32 30.96 19.70
C GLY A 595 6.86 29.53 19.42
N LEU A 596 7.12 29.05 18.21
CA LEU A 596 6.77 27.70 17.73
C LEU A 596 7.99 27.14 16.98
N TYR A 597 8.32 25.86 17.20
CA TYR A 597 9.36 25.13 16.48
C TYR A 597 8.71 24.18 15.48
N ILE A 598 8.94 24.40 14.19
CA ILE A 598 8.19 23.76 13.10
C ILE A 598 9.13 22.89 12.27
N ILE A 599 8.85 21.59 12.23
CA ILE A 599 9.65 20.59 11.51
C ILE A 599 8.88 20.14 10.26
N ALA A 600 9.51 20.16 9.09
CA ALA A 600 8.91 19.72 7.83
C ALA A 600 9.26 18.27 7.49
N CYS A 601 8.29 17.45 7.09
CA CYS A 601 8.56 16.17 6.45
C CYS A 601 8.95 16.39 4.97
N VAL A 602 10.16 15.99 4.58
CA VAL A 602 10.71 16.24 3.22
C VAL A 602 11.09 14.97 2.48
N SER A 603 11.11 15.06 1.16
CA SER A 603 11.63 14.03 0.25
C SER A 603 13.08 14.30 -0.17
N GLY A 604 13.51 15.58 -0.13
CA GLY A 604 14.84 16.00 -0.58
C GLY A 604 15.42 17.18 0.23
N PRO A 605 16.74 17.46 0.06
CA PRO A 605 17.49 18.37 0.93
C PRO A 605 17.12 19.85 0.82
N ARG A 606 16.57 20.29 -0.31
CA ARG A 606 16.33 21.72 -0.59
C ARG A 606 14.85 22.08 -0.71
N GLU A 607 13.98 21.12 -0.38
CA GLU A 607 12.55 21.22 -0.68
C GLU A 607 11.90 22.44 -0.02
N VAL A 608 12.34 22.83 1.18
CA VAL A 608 11.62 23.81 2.02
C VAL A 608 12.52 24.94 2.56
N GLU A 609 13.75 25.10 2.05
CA GLU A 609 14.75 26.03 2.62
C GLU A 609 14.25 27.48 2.71
N ASP A 610 13.44 27.91 1.74
CA ASP A 610 12.94 29.27 1.68
C ASP A 610 11.58 29.46 2.39
N GLU A 611 10.98 28.42 2.95
CA GLU A 611 9.61 28.47 3.48
C GLU A 611 9.51 28.83 4.96
N GLY A 612 10.65 28.89 5.67
CA GLY A 612 10.72 29.35 7.05
C GLY A 612 10.45 28.28 8.11
N TYR A 613 10.68 27.00 7.80
CA TYR A 613 10.73 25.91 8.77
C TYR A 613 12.00 25.98 9.63
N ASP A 614 11.95 25.41 10.84
CA ASP A 614 13.10 25.40 11.77
C ASP A 614 13.98 24.15 11.61
N ALA A 615 13.41 23.04 11.13
CA ALA A 615 14.11 21.78 10.89
C ALA A 615 13.38 20.92 9.85
N VAL A 616 14.01 19.84 9.43
CA VAL A 616 13.44 18.82 8.55
C VAL A 616 13.52 17.43 9.19
N THR A 617 12.58 16.57 8.79
CA THR A 617 12.53 15.14 9.07
C THR A 617 11.85 14.45 7.89
N CYS A 618 11.44 13.21 8.04
CA CYS A 618 10.45 12.58 7.18
C CYS A 618 9.51 11.72 8.04
N TYR A 619 8.28 11.51 7.57
CA TYR A 619 7.45 10.42 8.08
C TYR A 619 8.12 9.10 7.68
N ASN A 620 8.21 8.81 6.38
CA ASN A 620 8.86 7.62 5.86
C ASN A 620 9.28 7.79 4.38
N TRP A 621 10.34 7.07 3.95
CA TRP A 621 10.79 6.96 2.55
C TRP A 621 10.73 5.53 2.00
N ALA A 622 9.57 4.90 2.08
CA ALA A 622 9.42 3.47 1.85
C ALA A 622 9.74 3.03 0.42
N GLY A 623 9.96 3.94 -0.53
CA GLY A 623 10.40 3.68 -1.91
C GLY A 623 11.91 3.57 -2.13
N LEU A 624 12.76 3.99 -1.18
CA LEU A 624 14.22 3.98 -1.39
C LEU A 624 14.79 2.58 -1.62
N GLY A 625 15.72 2.45 -2.58
CA GLY A 625 16.36 1.17 -2.92
C GLY A 625 15.49 0.20 -3.76
N LEU A 626 14.38 0.65 -4.34
CA LEU A 626 13.66 -0.07 -5.41
C LEU A 626 14.14 0.39 -6.79
N VAL A 627 14.02 -0.47 -7.80
CA VAL A 627 14.47 -0.22 -9.18
C VAL A 627 13.28 -0.33 -10.14
N GLY A 628 13.25 0.49 -11.18
CA GLY A 628 12.20 0.49 -12.21
C GLY A 628 10.80 0.71 -11.62
N THR A 629 9.83 -0.11 -12.01
CA THR A 629 8.45 0.00 -11.52
C THR A 629 8.14 -0.95 -10.36
N GLU A 630 9.18 -1.49 -9.71
CA GLU A 630 9.01 -2.45 -8.62
C GLU A 630 8.44 -1.78 -7.37
N LYS A 631 7.47 -2.46 -6.75
CA LYS A 631 6.87 -2.07 -5.46
C LYS A 631 7.36 -2.92 -4.30
N GLN A 632 8.20 -3.90 -4.55
CA GLN A 632 8.63 -4.86 -3.54
C GLN A 632 10.14 -5.04 -3.55
N GLY A 633 10.74 -5.12 -2.36
CA GLY A 633 12.18 -5.30 -2.22
C GLY A 633 12.56 -5.75 -0.80
N PRO A 634 13.83 -6.09 -0.55
CA PRO A 634 14.28 -6.41 0.80
C PRO A 634 14.34 -5.15 1.67
N PHE A 635 14.06 -5.30 2.97
CA PHE A 635 14.16 -4.22 3.94
C PHE A 635 15.61 -3.72 4.09
N SER A 636 16.61 -4.57 3.90
CA SER A 636 18.02 -4.16 3.89
C SER A 636 18.33 -3.11 2.81
N ALA A 637 17.74 -3.22 1.62
CA ALA A 637 17.91 -2.21 0.57
C ALA A 637 17.24 -0.87 0.93
N LEU A 638 16.15 -0.91 1.70
CA LEU A 638 15.53 0.30 2.26
C LEU A 638 16.50 0.99 3.24
N ILE A 639 17.13 0.23 4.15
CA ILE A 639 18.11 0.76 5.11
C ILE A 639 19.31 1.39 4.40
N GLU A 640 19.86 0.72 3.38
CA GLU A 640 20.93 1.28 2.56
C GLU A 640 20.51 2.57 1.85
N GLY A 641 19.27 2.62 1.37
CA GLY A 641 18.64 3.81 0.80
C GLY A 641 18.54 4.96 1.82
N TYR A 642 18.07 4.68 3.04
CA TYR A 642 18.02 5.65 4.13
C TYR A 642 19.40 6.22 4.45
N HIS A 643 20.43 5.37 4.52
CA HIS A 643 21.79 5.81 4.79
C HIS A 643 22.34 6.74 3.68
N ARG A 644 22.06 6.45 2.40
CA ARG A 644 22.38 7.37 1.28
C ARG A 644 21.62 8.69 1.40
N GLN A 645 20.32 8.62 1.70
CA GLN A 645 19.47 9.80 1.86
C GLN A 645 19.93 10.68 3.03
N TRP A 646 20.26 10.11 4.19
CA TRP A 646 20.80 10.84 5.32
C TRP A 646 22.10 11.58 4.97
N LYS A 647 23.02 10.93 4.25
CA LYS A 647 24.25 11.59 3.78
C LYS A 647 23.93 12.79 2.88
N THR A 648 23.02 12.61 1.92
CA THR A 648 22.58 13.71 1.05
C THR A 648 21.96 14.86 1.85
N LEU A 649 21.07 14.58 2.81
CA LEU A 649 20.48 15.62 3.66
C LEU A 649 21.55 16.33 4.49
N ILE A 650 22.43 15.60 5.16
CA ILE A 650 23.47 16.19 6.01
C ILE A 650 24.44 17.07 5.20
N GLU A 651 24.76 16.66 3.97
CA GLU A 651 25.69 17.40 3.11
C GLU A 651 25.06 18.63 2.44
N GLN A 652 23.76 18.57 2.13
CA GLN A 652 23.12 19.53 1.24
C GLN A 652 22.01 20.37 1.87
N CYS A 653 21.39 19.91 2.96
CA CYS A 653 20.31 20.62 3.64
C CYS A 653 20.86 21.68 4.59
N ARG A 654 20.36 22.92 4.44
CA ARG A 654 20.75 24.04 5.30
C ARG A 654 20.05 24.05 6.66
N LEU A 655 18.91 23.35 6.79
CA LEU A 655 18.14 23.29 8.01
C LEU A 655 18.64 22.15 8.92
N PRO A 656 18.46 22.28 10.25
CA PRO A 656 18.61 21.17 11.19
C PRO A 656 17.78 19.94 10.78
N ILE A 657 18.29 18.74 11.04
CA ILE A 657 17.67 17.47 10.67
C ILE A 657 17.41 16.65 11.94
N MET A 658 16.16 16.25 12.15
CA MET A 658 15.80 15.14 13.04
C MET A 658 15.83 13.88 12.20
N LEU A 659 16.70 12.91 12.52
CA LEU A 659 16.88 11.74 11.66
C LEU A 659 15.64 10.83 11.72
N PRO A 660 14.94 10.59 10.58
CA PRO A 660 13.84 9.65 10.52
C PRO A 660 14.37 8.23 10.39
N ILE A 661 13.71 7.28 11.06
CA ILE A 661 14.06 5.86 11.11
C ILE A 661 12.82 5.04 10.75
N SER A 662 12.96 4.02 9.91
CA SER A 662 11.85 3.12 9.54
C SER A 662 11.90 1.81 10.33
N GLY A 663 10.74 1.37 10.86
CA GLY A 663 10.56 0.03 11.46
C GLY A 663 10.26 -1.08 10.45
N GLY A 664 9.88 -0.71 9.23
CA GLY A 664 9.37 -1.63 8.21
C GLY A 664 8.49 -0.90 7.20
N TRP A 665 8.03 -1.61 6.18
CA TRP A 665 6.92 -1.14 5.33
C TRP A 665 6.26 -2.31 4.63
N ASP A 666 4.97 -2.48 4.83
CA ASP A 666 4.11 -3.47 4.21
C ASP A 666 2.66 -3.01 4.25
N SER A 667 2.25 -2.31 3.20
CA SER A 667 0.92 -1.70 3.08
C SER A 667 -0.13 -2.66 2.49
N ARG A 668 0.09 -3.99 2.53
CA ARG A 668 -0.86 -4.99 2.02
C ARG A 668 -2.27 -4.88 2.62
N PRO A 669 -2.48 -4.56 3.91
CA PRO A 669 -3.83 -4.33 4.44
C PRO A 669 -4.63 -3.27 3.69
N TRP A 670 -3.95 -2.24 3.18
CA TRP A 670 -4.59 -1.10 2.51
C TRP A 670 -4.68 -1.27 0.99
N HIS A 671 -3.72 -1.96 0.37
CA HIS A 671 -3.51 -1.93 -1.07
C HIS A 671 -3.48 -3.30 -1.75
N GLY A 672 -3.65 -4.39 -0.99
CA GLY A 672 -3.67 -5.76 -1.54
C GLY A 672 -2.43 -6.06 -2.39
N ASN A 673 -2.64 -6.60 -3.60
CA ASN A 673 -1.56 -6.93 -4.54
C ASN A 673 -0.81 -5.70 -5.09
N SER A 674 -1.39 -4.51 -5.00
CA SER A 674 -0.78 -3.25 -5.45
C SER A 674 0.08 -2.57 -4.37
N ALA A 675 0.21 -3.19 -3.20
CA ALA A 675 0.95 -2.67 -2.05
C ALA A 675 2.46 -2.57 -2.30
N MET A 676 3.08 -1.61 -1.62
CA MET A 676 4.53 -1.59 -1.48
C MET A 676 4.93 -2.43 -0.27
N VAL A 677 5.95 -3.30 -0.43
CA VAL A 677 6.35 -4.26 0.61
C VAL A 677 7.86 -4.40 0.74
N ARG A 678 8.36 -4.33 1.98
CA ARG A 678 9.76 -4.46 2.37
C ARG A 678 9.95 -5.72 3.20
N HIS A 679 10.43 -6.75 2.53
CA HIS A 679 10.52 -8.10 3.07
C HIS A 679 11.77 -8.32 3.91
N GLY A 680 11.72 -9.29 4.82
CA GLY A 680 12.91 -9.70 5.60
C GLY A 680 13.32 -8.69 6.67
N ARG A 681 12.36 -7.91 7.18
CA ARG A 681 12.56 -7.13 8.41
C ARG A 681 12.83 -8.07 9.58
N THR A 682 13.73 -7.68 10.49
CA THR A 682 14.03 -8.40 11.74
C THR A 682 14.52 -7.40 12.78
N PRO A 683 14.42 -7.70 14.09
CA PRO A 683 15.01 -6.87 15.15
C PRO A 683 16.50 -6.58 14.94
N ASP A 684 17.27 -7.52 14.38
CA ASP A 684 18.70 -7.33 14.14
C ASP A 684 18.98 -6.34 12.99
N VAL A 685 18.22 -6.42 11.91
CA VAL A 685 18.32 -5.44 10.80
C VAL A 685 17.87 -4.05 11.28
N PHE A 686 16.81 -4.00 12.09
CA PHE A 686 16.37 -2.75 12.71
C PHE A 686 17.43 -2.18 13.67
N ARG A 687 18.02 -2.99 14.55
CA ARG A 687 19.12 -2.59 15.44
C ARG A 687 20.29 -1.99 14.67
N ARG A 688 20.65 -2.57 13.53
CA ARG A 688 21.70 -2.01 12.64
C ARG A 688 21.33 -0.62 12.15
N HIS A 689 20.08 -0.43 11.70
CA HIS A 689 19.59 0.88 11.26
C HIS A 689 19.68 1.94 12.38
N LEU A 690 19.33 1.57 13.62
CA LEU A 690 19.47 2.45 14.79
C LEU A 690 20.95 2.76 15.09
N GLN A 691 21.84 1.76 15.01
CA GLN A 691 23.28 1.93 15.23
C GLN A 691 23.91 2.87 14.20
N GLU A 692 23.48 2.78 12.94
CA GLU A 692 23.89 3.71 11.88
C GLU A 692 23.43 5.14 12.20
N ALA A 693 22.16 5.34 12.61
CA ALA A 693 21.66 6.65 13.03
C ALA A 693 22.47 7.23 14.20
N ARG A 694 22.74 6.42 15.23
CA ARG A 694 23.59 6.82 16.37
C ARG A 694 25.00 7.19 15.92
N HIS A 695 25.60 6.39 15.04
CA HIS A 695 26.93 6.66 14.51
C HIS A 695 26.98 8.01 13.77
N MET A 696 25.96 8.31 12.96
CA MET A 696 25.84 9.60 12.25
C MET A 696 25.73 10.79 13.23
N LEU A 697 25.04 10.62 14.36
CA LEU A 697 24.94 11.62 15.41
C LEU A 697 26.26 11.83 16.18
N GLU A 698 27.08 10.79 16.36
CA GLU A 698 28.29 10.82 17.19
C GLU A 698 29.58 11.20 16.44
N HIS A 699 29.72 10.86 15.15
CA HIS A 699 31.03 10.82 14.46
C HIS A 699 31.23 11.86 13.33
N ARG A 700 30.42 12.92 13.26
CA ARG A 700 30.67 14.04 12.33
C ARG A 700 31.42 15.15 13.06
N ALA A 701 32.74 15.15 12.91
CA ALA A 701 33.66 16.10 13.54
C ALA A 701 33.42 17.56 13.09
N ASP A 702 32.81 17.77 11.93
CA ASP A 702 32.60 19.09 11.35
C ASP A 702 31.17 19.20 10.77
N LYS A 703 30.36 20.11 11.36
CA LYS A 703 29.06 20.68 10.90
C LYS A 703 27.78 20.19 11.61
N THR A 704 27.17 21.16 12.30
CA THR A 704 26.17 21.12 13.38
C THR A 704 24.71 21.14 12.93
N ASN A 705 24.34 20.47 11.83
CA ASN A 705 22.94 20.49 11.35
C ASN A 705 22.09 19.27 11.79
N LEU A 706 22.57 18.41 12.71
CA LEU A 706 21.74 17.34 13.28
C LEU A 706 21.17 17.78 14.62
N LEU A 707 19.86 17.58 14.81
CA LEU A 707 19.26 17.66 16.12
C LEU A 707 19.73 16.45 16.96
N PRO A 708 19.90 16.59 18.29
CA PRO A 708 20.21 15.47 19.17
C PRO A 708 18.96 14.60 19.42
N ALA A 709 18.25 14.29 18.35
CA ALA A 709 16.99 13.56 18.36
C ALA A 709 16.84 12.71 17.08
N VAL A 710 16.22 11.55 17.25
CA VAL A 710 15.74 10.69 16.17
C VAL A 710 14.23 10.54 16.28
N ILE A 711 13.56 10.19 15.19
CA ILE A 711 12.14 9.86 15.21
C ILE A 711 11.89 8.58 14.40
N ILE A 712 11.17 7.63 15.02
CA ILE A 712 10.87 6.33 14.44
C ILE A 712 9.45 6.33 13.89
N GLU A 713 9.31 5.90 12.64
CA GLU A 713 8.03 5.61 12.00
C GLU A 713 7.84 4.09 12.05
N ALA A 714 6.91 3.59 12.88
CA ALA A 714 6.06 4.29 13.88
C ALA A 714 5.82 3.40 15.12
N TRP A 715 5.19 3.92 16.18
CA TRP A 715 4.75 3.10 17.32
C TRP A 715 3.79 1.99 16.86
N ASN A 716 2.71 2.35 16.18
CA ASN A 716 1.51 1.52 16.02
C ASN A 716 0.83 1.66 14.63
N GLU A 717 1.59 1.96 13.59
CA GLU A 717 1.08 2.03 12.21
C GLU A 717 0.91 0.61 11.63
N TRP A 718 -0.06 -0.14 12.17
CA TRP A 718 -0.28 -1.55 11.84
C TRP A 718 -0.65 -1.79 10.39
N GLY A 719 -1.26 -0.80 9.74
CA GLY A 719 -1.72 -0.91 8.37
C GLY A 719 -0.60 -0.77 7.34
N GLU A 720 0.32 0.16 7.57
CA GLU A 720 1.48 0.37 6.69
C GLU A 720 2.66 -0.55 7.03
N GLY A 721 2.61 -1.28 8.15
CA GLY A 721 3.61 -2.31 8.46
C GLY A 721 4.93 -1.78 9.04
N SER A 722 4.95 -0.52 9.49
CA SER A 722 6.09 0.20 10.04
C SER A 722 6.14 0.24 11.57
N TYR A 723 5.18 -0.39 12.24
CA TYR A 723 5.04 -0.44 13.71
C TYR A 723 6.26 -1.04 14.45
N ILE A 724 6.52 -0.51 15.65
CA ILE A 724 7.54 -1.00 16.59
C ILE A 724 6.95 -1.44 17.94
N GLU A 725 5.66 -1.21 18.16
CA GLU A 725 4.92 -1.68 19.34
C GLU A 725 5.11 -3.20 19.51
N PRO A 726 5.23 -3.70 20.75
CA PRO A 726 5.41 -5.13 20.97
C PRO A 726 4.29 -5.95 20.32
N HIS A 727 4.68 -6.90 19.48
CA HIS A 727 3.77 -7.66 18.63
C HIS A 727 4.21 -9.11 18.50
N LYS A 728 3.33 -9.94 17.94
CA LYS A 728 3.55 -11.38 17.82
C LYS A 728 4.83 -11.77 17.07
N GLU A 729 5.14 -11.14 15.94
CA GLU A 729 6.29 -11.56 15.11
C GLU A 729 7.63 -11.44 15.86
N PHE A 730 7.82 -10.38 16.65
CA PHE A 730 9.12 -10.06 17.26
C PHE A 730 9.12 -9.85 18.78
N GLY A 731 7.97 -10.01 19.44
CA GLY A 731 7.82 -9.69 20.85
C GLY A 731 8.23 -8.24 21.12
N PHE A 732 9.18 -8.06 22.03
CA PHE A 732 9.78 -6.77 22.39
C PHE A 732 11.06 -6.43 21.62
N GLY A 733 11.51 -7.30 20.69
CA GLY A 733 12.84 -7.19 20.09
C GLY A 733 13.15 -5.86 19.39
N TYR A 734 12.13 -5.15 18.89
CA TYR A 734 12.30 -3.79 18.35
C TYR A 734 12.57 -2.76 19.46
N LEU A 735 11.84 -2.82 20.57
CA LEU A 735 12.06 -1.95 21.70
C LEU A 735 13.38 -2.27 22.41
N ASP A 736 13.76 -3.55 22.52
CA ASP A 736 15.08 -3.98 23.01
C ASP A 736 16.20 -3.35 22.17
N ALA A 737 16.06 -3.34 20.85
CA ALA A 737 17.02 -2.70 19.97
C ALA A 737 17.14 -1.19 20.22
N VAL A 738 16.03 -0.49 20.50
CA VAL A 738 16.06 0.93 20.88
C VAL A 738 16.81 1.11 22.21
N ARG A 739 16.49 0.29 23.21
CA ARG A 739 17.13 0.32 24.53
C ARG A 739 18.64 0.11 24.43
N ASP A 740 19.06 -0.91 23.70
CA ASP A 740 20.46 -1.28 23.47
C ASP A 740 21.26 -0.16 22.82
N VAL A 741 20.66 0.55 21.86
CA VAL A 741 21.38 1.52 21.04
C VAL A 741 21.40 2.90 21.69
N PHE A 742 20.27 3.36 22.21
CA PHE A 742 20.12 4.75 22.65
C PHE A 742 20.19 4.95 24.16
N THR A 743 20.35 3.91 24.97
CA THR A 743 20.45 4.04 26.43
C THR A 743 21.79 3.53 26.97
N THR A 744 22.05 3.81 28.25
CA THR A 744 23.18 3.24 29.01
C THR A 744 22.74 2.15 29.98
N ALA A 745 21.46 1.79 29.96
CA ALA A 745 20.92 0.76 30.82
C ALA A 745 21.35 -0.63 30.34
N ALA A 746 21.29 -1.63 31.22
CA ALA A 746 21.56 -3.01 30.82
C ALA A 746 20.58 -3.47 29.73
N SER A 747 21.12 -4.18 28.73
CA SER A 747 20.34 -4.82 27.65
C SER A 747 19.30 -5.80 28.19
N GLU A 748 19.63 -6.51 29.28
CA GLU A 748 18.65 -7.35 29.96
C GLU A 748 17.56 -6.47 30.58
N HIS A 749 16.33 -6.63 30.09
CA HIS A 749 15.13 -6.00 30.59
C HIS A 749 14.04 -7.06 30.82
N GLU A 750 13.17 -6.82 31.80
CA GLU A 750 12.04 -7.71 32.06
C GLU A 750 10.78 -7.13 31.40
N ASP A 751 10.45 -7.67 30.23
CA ASP A 751 9.31 -7.22 29.45
C ASP A 751 8.01 -7.85 29.96
N LEU A 752 7.25 -7.05 30.71
CA LEU A 752 5.95 -7.44 31.22
C LEU A 752 4.87 -7.25 30.16
N ALA A 753 4.08 -8.31 29.93
CA ALA A 753 2.82 -8.24 29.20
C ALA A 753 1.62 -8.20 30.19
N PRO A 754 0.43 -7.78 29.75
CA PRO A 754 -0.74 -7.67 30.63
C PRO A 754 -1.07 -8.94 31.41
N HIS A 755 -1.05 -10.09 30.75
CA HIS A 755 -1.40 -11.37 31.38
C HIS A 755 -0.39 -11.80 32.45
N ASP A 756 0.86 -11.32 32.40
CA ASP A 756 1.88 -11.62 33.39
C ASP A 756 1.51 -11.05 34.77
N VAL A 757 0.68 -10.00 34.78
CA VAL A 757 0.17 -9.32 35.98
C VAL A 757 -1.34 -9.50 36.18
N GLY A 758 -1.96 -10.45 35.45
CA GLY A 758 -3.39 -10.75 35.58
C GLY A 758 -4.33 -9.73 34.92
N LEU A 759 -3.82 -8.93 33.96
CA LEU A 759 -4.59 -7.97 33.17
C LEU A 759 -4.76 -8.43 31.72
N GLY A 760 -5.67 -7.79 31.00
CA GLY A 760 -5.95 -8.06 29.59
C GLY A 760 -6.52 -9.47 29.31
N PRO A 761 -6.51 -9.92 28.04
CA PRO A 761 -6.16 -9.12 26.85
C PRO A 761 -7.09 -7.90 26.71
N TYR A 762 -6.60 -6.83 26.09
CA TYR A 762 -7.41 -5.63 25.79
C TYR A 762 -8.13 -5.73 24.45
N ASP A 763 -8.32 -6.96 23.93
CA ASP A 763 -9.06 -7.20 22.69
C ASP A 763 -10.44 -6.51 22.80
N VAL A 764 -10.70 -5.55 21.92
CA VAL A 764 -12.04 -5.01 21.73
C VAL A 764 -12.95 -6.17 21.34
N PRO A 765 -14.19 -6.23 21.87
CA PRO A 765 -15.11 -7.29 21.51
C PRO A 765 -15.21 -7.41 20.00
N ALA A 766 -15.03 -8.63 19.47
CA ALA A 766 -15.21 -8.90 18.04
C ALA A 766 -16.51 -8.23 17.59
N GLY A 767 -16.43 -7.43 16.52
CA GLY A 767 -17.52 -6.55 16.10
C GLY A 767 -18.85 -7.29 16.00
N GLN A 768 -19.95 -6.53 16.16
CA GLN A 768 -21.31 -7.02 15.93
C GLN A 768 -21.38 -7.88 14.65
N PRO A 769 -22.27 -8.90 14.59
CA PRO A 769 -22.45 -9.71 13.40
C PRO A 769 -22.54 -8.83 12.17
N VAL A 770 -21.93 -9.28 11.07
CA VAL A 770 -21.89 -8.57 9.79
C VAL A 770 -23.24 -7.92 9.54
N ARG A 771 -23.25 -6.59 9.53
CA ARG A 771 -24.48 -5.85 9.29
C ARG A 771 -24.89 -6.10 7.84
N THR A 772 -25.97 -6.84 7.67
CA THR A 772 -26.57 -7.18 6.37
C THR A 772 -27.85 -6.41 6.11
N ALA A 773 -28.28 -5.56 7.06
CA ALA A 773 -29.46 -4.72 6.96
C ALA A 773 -29.22 -3.36 7.60
N TRP A 774 -29.68 -2.33 6.90
CA TRP A 774 -29.69 -0.93 7.33
C TRP A 774 -31.12 -0.44 7.26
N THR A 775 -31.69 -0.06 8.39
CA THR A 775 -33.09 0.39 8.54
C THR A 775 -33.18 1.85 8.94
N PHE A 776 -32.03 2.49 9.24
CA PHE A 776 -31.94 3.92 9.59
C PHE A 776 -32.83 4.36 10.76
N ASP A 777 -33.24 3.43 11.63
CA ASP A 777 -34.16 3.72 12.73
C ASP A 777 -33.58 4.73 13.76
N ARG A 778 -32.25 4.76 13.91
CA ARG A 778 -31.57 5.51 15.00
C ARG A 778 -30.56 6.54 14.53
N ASP A 779 -29.83 6.26 13.46
CA ASP A 779 -28.79 7.11 12.87
C ASP A 779 -28.60 6.77 11.38
N THR A 780 -27.53 7.26 10.74
CA THR A 780 -27.22 6.92 9.33
C THR A 780 -26.60 5.53 9.17
N GLU A 781 -26.34 4.83 10.27
CA GLU A 781 -25.88 3.44 10.29
C GLU A 781 -24.56 3.21 9.54
N GLY A 782 -23.74 4.27 9.48
CA GLY A 782 -22.44 4.29 8.81
C GLY A 782 -22.51 4.63 7.32
N TRP A 783 -23.71 4.91 6.78
CA TRP A 783 -23.85 5.49 5.45
C TRP A 783 -23.52 6.97 5.49
N ASN A 784 -22.59 7.39 4.63
CA ASN A 784 -22.06 8.75 4.64
C ASN A 784 -22.04 9.35 3.23
N ASN A 785 -21.92 10.67 3.19
CA ASN A 785 -21.82 11.41 1.94
C ASN A 785 -20.52 11.10 1.20
N ALA A 786 -20.62 11.02 -0.12
CA ALA A 786 -19.49 11.23 -0.99
C ALA A 786 -19.97 11.78 -2.34
N MET A 787 -19.04 12.36 -3.09
CA MET A 787 -19.31 12.89 -4.42
C MET A 787 -20.40 13.97 -4.38
N GLN A 788 -21.37 13.92 -5.30
CA GLN A 788 -22.37 14.96 -5.49
C GLN A 788 -23.66 14.69 -4.69
N CYS A 789 -23.51 14.09 -3.49
CA CYS A 789 -24.53 13.98 -2.45
C CYS A 789 -24.16 14.87 -1.26
N ASP A 790 -25.06 15.75 -0.87
CA ASP A 790 -24.88 16.66 0.25
C ASP A 790 -25.98 16.47 1.31
N ALA A 791 -25.79 17.08 2.48
CA ALA A 791 -26.76 17.07 3.58
C ALA A 791 -27.21 15.66 4.03
N VAL A 792 -26.32 14.66 3.95
CA VAL A 792 -26.61 13.29 4.42
C VAL A 792 -26.83 13.29 5.93
N ARG A 793 -28.05 12.95 6.34
CA ARG A 793 -28.46 12.97 7.75
C ARG A 793 -29.56 11.96 8.02
N HIS A 794 -29.75 11.66 9.29
CA HIS A 794 -30.88 10.89 9.79
C HIS A 794 -32.04 11.81 10.17
N THR A 795 -33.28 11.44 9.86
CA THR A 795 -34.50 12.09 10.36
C THR A 795 -35.66 11.10 10.36
N GLU A 796 -36.39 10.99 11.48
CA GLU A 796 -37.65 10.22 11.57
C GLU A 796 -37.56 8.75 11.13
N GLY A 797 -36.39 8.10 11.29
CA GLY A 797 -36.18 6.70 10.89
C GLY A 797 -35.68 6.53 9.45
N GLU A 798 -35.40 7.62 8.75
CA GLU A 798 -34.96 7.62 7.35
C GLU A 798 -33.56 8.23 7.21
N LEU A 799 -32.80 7.77 6.23
CA LEU A 799 -31.61 8.48 5.74
C LEU A 799 -32.01 9.42 4.61
N ILE A 800 -31.69 10.71 4.79
CA ILE A 800 -32.01 11.76 3.84
C ILE A 800 -30.71 12.28 3.22
N ALA A 801 -30.70 12.50 1.90
CA ALA A 801 -29.63 13.17 1.16
C ALA A 801 -30.20 14.11 0.08
N GLU A 802 -29.41 15.09 -0.35
CA GLU A 802 -29.72 15.91 -1.52
C GLU A 802 -28.66 15.75 -2.61
N THR A 803 -29.10 15.49 -3.84
CA THR A 803 -28.19 15.45 -4.99
C THR A 803 -27.87 16.87 -5.47
N VAL A 804 -26.58 17.15 -5.69
CA VAL A 804 -26.08 18.46 -6.13
C VAL A 804 -25.42 18.41 -7.52
N GLY A 805 -25.38 17.24 -8.15
CA GLY A 805 -24.80 17.04 -9.47
C GLY A 805 -25.28 15.75 -10.15
N GLY A 806 -24.67 15.38 -11.29
CA GLY A 806 -25.04 14.21 -12.10
C GLY A 806 -24.45 12.86 -11.68
N ASP A 807 -23.55 12.83 -10.68
CA ASP A 807 -22.93 11.63 -10.11
C ASP A 807 -23.08 11.60 -8.56
N PRO A 808 -24.33 11.57 -8.04
CA PRO A 808 -24.58 11.47 -6.61
C PRO A 808 -24.29 10.04 -6.11
N ALA A 809 -23.57 9.91 -4.99
CA ALA A 809 -23.22 8.60 -4.41
C ALA A 809 -23.36 8.59 -2.89
N LEU A 810 -23.87 7.48 -2.35
CA LEU A 810 -23.90 7.18 -0.92
C LEU A 810 -23.05 5.94 -0.66
N PHE A 811 -22.06 6.03 0.23
CA PHE A 811 -21.24 4.87 0.60
C PHE A 811 -21.74 4.27 1.90
N GLY A 812 -22.00 2.97 1.88
CA GLY A 812 -22.29 2.20 3.07
C GLY A 812 -21.06 1.94 3.93
N PRO A 813 -21.26 1.46 5.17
CA PRO A 813 -20.16 1.10 6.06
C PRO A 813 -19.39 -0.13 5.54
N PRO A 814 -18.18 -0.38 6.06
CA PRO A 814 -17.51 -1.67 5.90
C PRO A 814 -18.43 -2.82 6.32
N THR A 815 -18.48 -3.87 5.50
CA THR A 815 -19.23 -5.13 5.75
C THR A 815 -18.32 -6.34 5.46
N GLN A 816 -18.79 -7.56 5.71
CA GLN A 816 -18.10 -8.82 5.40
C GLN A 816 -19.11 -9.92 5.05
N ALA A 817 -20.01 -9.65 4.11
CA ALA A 817 -21.09 -10.57 3.77
C ALA A 817 -20.65 -11.57 2.70
N MET A 818 -20.88 -12.87 2.92
CA MET A 818 -20.63 -13.90 1.90
C MET A 818 -21.63 -13.73 0.75
N ALA A 819 -21.15 -13.36 -0.44
CA ALA A 819 -22.01 -13.08 -1.61
C ALA A 819 -22.96 -14.25 -1.93
N THR A 820 -22.46 -15.49 -1.80
CA THR A 820 -23.23 -16.73 -2.02
C THR A 820 -24.39 -16.92 -1.04
N SER A 821 -24.39 -16.22 0.10
CA SER A 821 -25.48 -16.26 1.08
C SER A 821 -26.59 -15.25 0.76
N PHE A 822 -26.35 -14.29 -0.14
CA PHE A 822 -27.26 -13.17 -0.39
C PHE A 822 -27.42 -12.92 -1.89
N PRO A 823 -28.26 -13.69 -2.61
CA PRO A 823 -28.43 -13.53 -4.06
C PRO A 823 -29.14 -12.23 -4.46
N VAL A 824 -29.82 -11.57 -3.51
CA VAL A 824 -30.65 -10.40 -3.77
C VAL A 824 -30.31 -9.27 -2.79
N VAL A 825 -30.32 -8.02 -3.27
CA VAL A 825 -30.35 -6.83 -2.42
C VAL A 825 -31.73 -6.18 -2.51
N ARG A 826 -32.34 -5.92 -1.35
CA ARG A 826 -33.58 -5.16 -1.23
C ARG A 826 -33.28 -3.72 -0.84
N LEU A 827 -34.00 -2.79 -1.43
CA LEU A 827 -33.87 -1.35 -1.20
C LEU A 827 -35.28 -0.75 -1.15
N ARG A 828 -35.57 0.07 -0.14
CA ARG A 828 -36.78 0.89 -0.08
C ARG A 828 -36.40 2.37 -0.11
N MET A 829 -36.78 3.06 -1.18
CA MET A 829 -36.32 4.41 -1.50
C MET A 829 -37.45 5.28 -2.04
N ARG A 830 -37.45 6.56 -1.67
CA ARG A 830 -38.31 7.62 -2.21
C ARG A 830 -37.42 8.73 -2.80
N LEU A 831 -37.76 9.19 -4.00
CA LEU A 831 -37.03 10.25 -4.71
C LEU A 831 -37.98 11.41 -5.03
N CYS A 832 -37.63 12.62 -4.58
CA CYS A 832 -38.43 13.83 -4.76
C CYS A 832 -37.62 14.90 -5.51
N SER A 833 -38.12 15.41 -6.64
CA SER A 833 -37.50 16.56 -7.33
C SER A 833 -37.79 17.87 -6.60
N LYS A 834 -36.84 18.82 -6.63
CA LYS A 834 -37.01 20.14 -6.00
C LYS A 834 -38.16 20.96 -6.60
N ASP A 835 -38.49 20.74 -7.87
CA ASP A 835 -39.59 21.41 -8.57
C ASP A 835 -40.92 20.63 -8.50
N GLY A 836 -40.92 19.44 -7.87
CA GLY A 836 -42.11 18.59 -7.72
C GLY A 836 -42.56 17.90 -9.01
N LEU A 837 -41.76 17.93 -10.08
CA LEU A 837 -42.06 17.23 -11.33
C LEU A 837 -41.71 15.75 -11.25
N ALA A 838 -42.61 14.91 -11.76
CA ALA A 838 -42.39 13.46 -11.85
C ALA A 838 -41.65 13.06 -13.14
N PHE A 839 -40.62 12.23 -13.04
CA PHE A 839 -39.89 11.71 -14.20
C PHE A 839 -39.19 10.36 -13.92
N PRO A 840 -38.97 9.53 -14.96
CA PRO A 840 -38.14 8.34 -14.83
C PRO A 840 -36.65 8.70 -14.80
N ASP A 841 -35.87 7.93 -14.07
CA ASP A 841 -34.41 8.03 -13.99
C ASP A 841 -33.78 6.64 -13.81
N THR A 842 -32.46 6.57 -13.63
CA THR A 842 -31.72 5.32 -13.37
C THR A 842 -30.90 5.45 -12.09
N ALA A 843 -30.99 4.43 -11.24
CA ALA A 843 -30.11 4.24 -10.10
C ALA A 843 -29.13 3.10 -10.37
N GLN A 844 -28.08 3.03 -9.56
CA GLN A 844 -27.06 1.99 -9.67
C GLN A 844 -26.56 1.59 -8.28
N LEU A 845 -26.58 0.28 -8.02
CA LEU A 845 -25.98 -0.29 -6.82
C LEU A 845 -24.63 -0.89 -7.18
N PHE A 846 -23.57 -0.41 -6.54
CA PHE A 846 -22.23 -0.95 -6.62
C PHE A 846 -21.90 -1.75 -5.36
N TRP A 847 -21.00 -2.71 -5.50
CA TRP A 847 -20.41 -3.43 -4.38
C TRP A 847 -18.91 -3.54 -4.51
N ARG A 848 -18.25 -3.62 -3.36
CA ARG A 848 -16.84 -3.98 -3.24
C ARG A 848 -16.76 -5.39 -2.72
N THR A 849 -15.85 -6.19 -3.25
CA THR A 849 -15.46 -7.47 -2.66
C THR A 849 -14.01 -7.40 -2.19
N LYS A 850 -13.51 -8.46 -1.53
CA LYS A 850 -12.07 -8.60 -1.26
C LYS A 850 -11.20 -8.48 -2.52
N ARG A 851 -11.73 -8.79 -3.71
CA ARG A 851 -11.01 -8.75 -4.99
C ARG A 851 -11.33 -7.51 -5.81
N TRP A 852 -12.60 -7.14 -5.87
CA TRP A 852 -13.06 -6.12 -6.78
C TRP A 852 -13.45 -4.83 -6.06
N ALA A 853 -12.91 -3.71 -6.54
CA ALA A 853 -13.38 -2.39 -6.15
C ALA A 853 -14.81 -2.13 -6.67
N GLU A 854 -15.50 -1.16 -6.08
CA GLU A 854 -16.77 -0.65 -6.63
C GLU A 854 -16.51 0.00 -8.00
N ASN A 855 -16.90 -0.69 -9.07
CA ASN A 855 -16.79 -0.24 -10.46
C ASN A 855 -17.99 -0.72 -11.28
N GLU A 856 -18.12 -0.26 -12.52
CA GLU A 856 -19.27 -0.57 -13.40
C GLU A 856 -19.57 -2.06 -13.51
N ALA A 857 -18.54 -2.91 -13.54
CA ALA A 857 -18.77 -4.34 -13.66
C ALA A 857 -19.06 -5.03 -12.31
N CYS A 858 -18.84 -4.35 -11.18
CA CYS A 858 -19.29 -4.75 -9.84
C CYS A 858 -20.50 -3.91 -9.43
N SER A 859 -21.48 -3.85 -10.33
CA SER A 859 -22.68 -3.07 -10.12
C SER A 859 -23.89 -3.69 -10.82
N ILE A 860 -25.06 -3.18 -10.46
CA ILE A 860 -26.31 -3.42 -11.16
C ILE A 860 -27.05 -2.07 -11.31
N ARG A 861 -27.43 -1.75 -12.55
CA ARG A 861 -28.27 -0.58 -12.85
C ARG A 861 -29.74 -1.00 -12.79
N PHE A 862 -30.59 -0.11 -12.28
CA PHE A 862 -32.02 -0.35 -12.19
C PHE A 862 -32.81 0.94 -12.39
N PRO A 863 -33.98 0.87 -13.05
CA PRO A 863 -34.82 2.05 -13.27
C PRO A 863 -35.44 2.53 -11.95
N VAL A 864 -35.55 3.85 -11.79
CA VAL A 864 -36.21 4.49 -10.64
C VAL A 864 -37.19 5.57 -11.10
N SER A 865 -38.15 5.89 -10.26
CA SER A 865 -39.13 6.95 -10.49
C SER A 865 -38.90 8.08 -9.48
N VAL A 866 -38.70 9.30 -9.98
CA VAL A 866 -38.66 10.50 -9.14
C VAL A 866 -40.07 11.06 -9.09
N ASP A 867 -40.94 10.49 -8.26
CA ASP A 867 -42.38 10.82 -8.18
C ASP A 867 -42.86 11.16 -6.75
N GLY A 868 -41.93 11.20 -5.79
CA GLY A 868 -42.22 11.44 -4.39
C GLY A 868 -42.95 10.30 -3.67
N GLN A 869 -43.00 9.10 -4.25
CA GLN A 869 -43.57 7.91 -3.62
C GLN A 869 -42.48 6.94 -3.13
N TRP A 870 -42.83 6.10 -2.16
CA TRP A 870 -41.97 5.01 -1.72
C TRP A 870 -42.02 3.86 -2.72
N HIS A 871 -40.85 3.42 -3.16
CA HIS A 871 -40.68 2.26 -4.03
C HIS A 871 -39.80 1.21 -3.36
N GLU A 872 -40.11 -0.05 -3.61
CA GLU A 872 -39.30 -1.20 -3.20
C GLU A 872 -38.61 -1.82 -4.42
N TYR A 873 -37.31 -2.04 -4.32
CA TYR A 873 -36.47 -2.59 -5.37
C TYR A 873 -35.87 -3.92 -4.89
N GLN A 874 -35.94 -4.95 -5.74
CA GLN A 874 -35.26 -6.23 -5.54
C GLN A 874 -34.24 -6.41 -6.65
N LEU A 875 -32.97 -6.40 -6.28
CA LEU A 875 -31.85 -6.40 -7.22
C LEU A 875 -31.22 -7.80 -7.24
N PRO A 876 -31.31 -8.55 -8.36
CA PRO A 876 -30.77 -9.91 -8.48
C PRO A 876 -29.25 -9.87 -8.69
N VAL A 877 -28.53 -9.44 -7.66
CA VAL A 877 -27.09 -9.21 -7.72
C VAL A 877 -26.30 -10.49 -8.05
N SER A 878 -26.80 -11.68 -7.71
CA SER A 878 -26.16 -12.96 -8.07
C SER A 878 -26.06 -13.24 -9.57
N ASP A 879 -26.85 -12.57 -10.40
CA ASP A 879 -26.78 -12.70 -11.85
C ASP A 879 -25.52 -12.05 -12.41
N ASN A 880 -24.92 -11.12 -11.65
CA ASN A 880 -23.62 -10.57 -11.98
C ASN A 880 -22.52 -11.56 -11.57
N PRO A 881 -21.64 -12.00 -12.50
CA PRO A 881 -20.57 -12.95 -12.20
C PRO A 881 -19.57 -12.47 -11.14
N ARG A 882 -19.56 -11.16 -10.83
CA ARG A 882 -18.74 -10.52 -9.79
C ARG A 882 -19.43 -10.38 -8.45
N TRP A 883 -20.64 -10.90 -8.28
CA TRP A 883 -21.24 -11.11 -6.97
C TRP A 883 -20.76 -12.44 -6.37
N LYS A 884 -19.46 -12.50 -6.07
CA LYS A 884 -18.76 -13.68 -5.53
C LYS A 884 -17.82 -13.27 -4.39
N GLY A 885 -17.44 -14.24 -3.56
CA GLY A 885 -16.54 -14.02 -2.43
C GLY A 885 -17.19 -13.25 -1.27
N VAL A 886 -16.41 -12.40 -0.61
CA VAL A 886 -16.85 -11.58 0.54
C VAL A 886 -17.10 -10.15 0.07
N ILE A 887 -18.35 -9.69 0.17
CA ILE A 887 -18.74 -8.30 -0.01
C ILE A 887 -18.22 -7.49 1.16
N THR A 888 -17.47 -6.42 0.89
CA THR A 888 -16.83 -5.59 1.90
C THR A 888 -17.41 -4.18 2.02
N ARG A 889 -18.19 -3.73 1.03
CA ARG A 889 -18.92 -2.44 1.06
C ARG A 889 -19.98 -2.38 -0.03
N LEU A 890 -21.01 -1.56 0.17
CA LEU A 890 -21.98 -1.16 -0.86
C LEU A 890 -21.86 0.35 -1.15
N ARG A 891 -22.13 0.74 -2.39
CA ARG A 891 -22.34 2.14 -2.80
C ARG A 891 -23.65 2.23 -3.58
N LEU A 892 -24.49 3.19 -3.24
CA LEU A 892 -25.74 3.45 -3.95
C LEU A 892 -25.65 4.80 -4.66
N ASP A 893 -25.91 4.79 -5.96
CA ASP A 893 -26.10 5.98 -6.77
C ASP A 893 -27.60 6.10 -7.04
N PRO A 894 -28.31 6.99 -6.33
CA PRO A 894 -29.77 6.96 -6.28
C PRO A 894 -30.45 7.51 -7.54
N CYS A 895 -29.77 8.34 -8.34
CA CYS A 895 -30.24 8.89 -9.62
C CYS A 895 -29.05 9.49 -10.41
N THR A 896 -29.28 10.06 -11.61
CA THR A 896 -28.21 10.67 -12.42
C THR A 896 -28.32 12.20 -12.52
N ARG A 897 -28.96 12.87 -11.55
CA ARG A 897 -29.32 14.30 -11.64
C ARG A 897 -29.17 15.05 -10.33
N ALA A 898 -28.90 16.35 -10.44
CA ALA A 898 -28.94 17.29 -9.32
C ALA A 898 -30.38 17.66 -8.94
N GLY A 899 -30.57 18.16 -7.73
CA GLY A 899 -31.84 18.70 -7.26
C GLY A 899 -32.89 17.65 -6.92
N VAL A 900 -32.46 16.43 -6.59
CA VAL A 900 -33.33 15.35 -6.12
C VAL A 900 -33.05 15.12 -4.63
N ARG A 901 -34.10 15.15 -3.80
CA ARG A 901 -34.07 14.69 -2.42
C ARG A 901 -34.24 13.17 -2.42
N VAL A 902 -33.29 12.49 -1.80
CA VAL A 902 -33.22 11.03 -1.67
C VAL A 902 -33.58 10.67 -0.24
N GLU A 903 -34.52 9.75 -0.08
CA GLU A 903 -34.97 9.26 1.22
C GLU A 903 -34.92 7.74 1.21
N LEU A 904 -34.17 7.16 2.13
CA LEU A 904 -33.92 5.73 2.27
C LEU A 904 -34.49 5.23 3.58
N ASP A 905 -35.27 4.17 3.49
CA ASP A 905 -35.87 3.48 4.63
C ASP A 905 -35.17 2.14 4.91
N GLU A 906 -34.81 1.40 3.86
CA GLU A 906 -34.11 0.13 4.03
C GLU A 906 -33.09 -0.14 2.92
N ILE A 907 -31.93 -0.69 3.29
CA ILE A 907 -31.06 -1.47 2.42
C ILE A 907 -30.79 -2.81 3.09
N ARG A 908 -31.00 -3.93 2.40
CA ARG A 908 -30.85 -5.28 2.98
C ARG A 908 -30.27 -6.28 1.99
N LEU A 909 -29.24 -7.02 2.43
CA LEU A 909 -28.78 -8.24 1.77
C LEU A 909 -29.74 -9.38 2.15
N ALA A 910 -30.45 -9.94 1.17
CA ALA A 910 -31.49 -10.94 1.37
C ALA A 910 -31.01 -12.34 0.95
N GLY A 911 -31.26 -13.33 1.81
CA GLY A 911 -30.92 -14.73 1.53
C GLY A 911 -31.88 -15.44 0.58
N PRO A 912 -31.55 -16.64 0.08
CA PRO A 912 -32.31 -17.35 -0.97
C PRO A 912 -33.73 -17.80 -0.58
N ASN A 913 -34.11 -17.74 0.70
CA ASN A 913 -35.41 -18.19 1.23
C ASN A 913 -36.29 -17.05 1.75
N LEU A 914 -35.99 -15.80 1.40
CA LEU A 914 -36.75 -14.61 1.83
C LEU A 914 -37.45 -13.92 0.67
#